data_AF-A0A9D1MHX1-F1
#
_entry.id   AF-A0A9D1MHX1-F1
#
_cell.length_a   1.000
_cell.length_b   1.000
_cell.length_c   1.000
_cell.angle_alpha   90.00
_cell.angle_beta   90.00
_cell.angle_gamma   90.00
#
_symmetry.space_group_name_H-M   'P 1'
#
loop_
_entity.id
_entity.type
_entity.pdbx_description
1 polymer ?
#
loop_
_entity_poly.entity_id
_entity_poly.type
_entity_poly.pdbx_seq_one_letter_code
_entity_poly.pdbx_strand_id
1 'polypeptide(L)'
;MFRKKLLSVLALVLVVVMVVAMAVGCTFIRENDYRKVNETYATVSNNGITLDISYNEFIDYFNSMGYLYVQYYGYSVEDALDLTISNKIQQKYLLTLAMPYLAATDNAARYAALFGKGAAVKPEDVLTFAERYAAIYTVNDSILTSVEDTAADLKQDDLNSRINKAKKTGVKEIRFTQSTLDYFDTFFHLTATPSGCYVGQEMDFDKVQIEIVYDDGTVSDPYVVPDGMYTTAFSSAASDSNTERTEDKEFVITFEEEVTAADGTVGSEDVTLTYEYTLIYPREAKEDAEEETDYAEVTIGDFDPISRYAADAAIPADIKNAAVKYADPEAMRLAKATEDAFVQEAWRQTIENLDNAGKTIDYLYRSQFESQVLTALQAEQYLAADKAFAAKTDLDNNIIEEYKYLFETAKDGYTGDTDAQKEAFIEAIGDGVDAMYYYPSLENTDEYYYVYQILFSFTDEQAAFLKELDGDEDAIKEFTKMFYEQLTTQASNPDFDATDETSAPFGDEEKVSAVVERLQSELQAVYGDSAKSAAEKQAAAIEIFVDYMYKYNDDPGIFNNDYGYLMTAEPEDSGWVDAFNELGDAIFTYNNTAIGGMGKVGNAFEADGTLAWRASDYGIHLMMISATPFAGAEKISADGTLFNEAQMPADSEIINYLKSRTNPVSGESMYDTIRDGLKDENRTTVYNAFVKDVPTDIFERNDKNKLELNENVEKWLDIEAGKIKKQIYDVYAQ
;
A
#
# COMPACT_ATOMS: atom_id res chain seq x y z
N MET A 1 -61.95 -66.17 -10.04
CA MET A 1 -60.71 -66.45 -9.27
C MET A 1 -59.48 -65.70 -9.80
N PHE A 2 -59.38 -65.43 -11.12
CA PHE A 2 -58.25 -64.70 -11.73
C PHE A 2 -58.13 -63.21 -11.34
N ARG A 3 -59.24 -62.47 -11.18
CA ARG A 3 -59.21 -61.04 -10.82
C ARG A 3 -58.64 -60.74 -9.43
N LYS A 4 -58.82 -61.62 -8.43
CA LYS A 4 -58.25 -61.43 -7.09
C LYS A 4 -56.73 -61.69 -7.06
N LYS A 5 -56.23 -62.67 -7.81
CA LYS A 5 -54.78 -62.92 -7.93
C LYS A 5 -54.08 -61.83 -8.74
N LEU A 6 -54.73 -61.28 -9.77
CA LEU A 6 -54.18 -60.17 -10.56
C LEU A 6 -54.08 -58.88 -9.73
N LEU A 7 -55.09 -58.54 -8.92
CA LEU A 7 -55.04 -57.37 -8.03
C LEU A 7 -54.00 -57.51 -6.91
N SER A 8 -53.82 -58.71 -6.35
CA SER A 8 -52.78 -58.92 -5.33
C SER A 8 -51.36 -58.84 -5.91
N VAL A 9 -51.14 -59.29 -7.15
CA VAL A 9 -49.85 -59.15 -7.84
C VAL A 9 -49.62 -57.71 -8.27
N LEU A 10 -50.64 -56.99 -8.74
CA LEU A 10 -50.51 -55.57 -9.09
C LEU A 10 -50.23 -54.71 -7.86
N ALA A 11 -50.88 -54.99 -6.73
CA ALA A 11 -50.62 -54.32 -5.45
C ALA A 11 -49.22 -54.64 -4.91
N LEU A 12 -48.74 -55.87 -5.05
CA LEU A 12 -47.37 -56.24 -4.67
C LEU A 12 -46.33 -55.53 -5.55
N VAL A 13 -46.56 -55.44 -6.87
CA VAL A 13 -45.69 -54.70 -7.79
C VAL A 13 -45.71 -53.20 -7.48
N LEU A 14 -46.88 -52.63 -7.16
CA LEU A 14 -47.00 -51.22 -6.77
C LEU A 14 -46.32 -50.92 -5.43
N VAL A 15 -46.39 -51.84 -4.46
CA VAL A 15 -45.68 -51.74 -3.17
C VAL A 15 -44.18 -51.92 -3.37
N VAL A 16 -43.72 -52.85 -4.23
CA VAL A 16 -42.29 -53.01 -4.54
C VAL A 16 -41.75 -51.80 -5.32
N VAL A 17 -42.52 -51.24 -6.25
CA VAL A 17 -42.15 -49.98 -6.95
C VAL A 17 -42.17 -48.79 -6.00
N MET A 18 -43.09 -48.72 -5.04
CA MET A 18 -43.08 -47.69 -3.99
C MET A 18 -41.91 -47.87 -3.01
N VAL A 19 -41.53 -49.10 -2.65
CA VAL A 19 -40.38 -49.36 -1.77
C VAL A 19 -39.06 -49.09 -2.50
N VAL A 20 -38.95 -49.36 -3.80
CA VAL A 20 -37.78 -49.01 -4.61
C VAL A 20 -37.73 -47.49 -4.88
N ALA A 21 -38.87 -46.82 -5.10
CA ALA A 21 -38.92 -45.36 -5.26
C ALA A 21 -38.61 -44.61 -3.94
N MET A 22 -39.01 -45.15 -2.78
CA MET A 22 -38.61 -44.61 -1.47
C MET A 22 -37.14 -44.90 -1.13
N ALA A 23 -36.52 -45.92 -1.73
CA ALA A 23 -35.10 -46.23 -1.56
C ALA A 23 -34.16 -45.42 -2.48
N VAL A 24 -34.65 -44.87 -3.61
CA VAL A 24 -33.85 -43.98 -4.50
C VAL A 24 -33.88 -42.52 -4.01
N GLY A 25 -34.85 -42.15 -3.17
CA GLY A 25 -34.96 -40.82 -2.54
C GLY A 25 -34.49 -40.73 -1.09
N CYS A 26 -33.93 -41.81 -0.53
CA CYS A 26 -33.27 -41.81 0.77
C CYS A 26 -31.82 -42.27 0.56
N THR A 27 -30.91 -41.32 0.43
CA THR A 27 -29.49 -41.49 0.76
C THR A 27 -29.41 -41.86 2.25
N PHE A 28 -29.65 -43.13 2.59
CA PHE A 28 -29.37 -43.71 3.92
C PHE A 28 -27.87 -43.71 4.24
N ILE A 29 -27.05 -43.35 3.25
CA ILE A 29 -25.73 -42.77 3.40
C ILE A 29 -25.85 -41.36 2.81
N ARG A 30 -26.12 -40.35 3.64
CA ARG A 30 -25.70 -38.98 3.27
C ARG A 30 -24.19 -39.09 3.12
N GLU A 31 -23.70 -38.89 1.91
CA GLU A 31 -22.28 -38.64 1.72
C GLU A 31 -21.96 -37.45 2.63
N ASN A 32 -21.00 -37.62 3.53
CA ASN A 32 -20.65 -36.55 4.45
C ASN A 32 -19.89 -35.51 3.62
N ASP A 33 -20.54 -34.42 3.22
CA ASP A 33 -19.95 -33.39 2.37
C ASP A 33 -18.65 -32.84 3.00
N TYR A 34 -18.59 -32.73 4.33
CA TYR A 34 -17.37 -32.43 5.09
C TYR A 34 -16.24 -33.45 4.90
N ARG A 35 -16.57 -34.75 4.75
CA ARG A 35 -15.59 -35.81 4.49
C ARG A 35 -15.09 -35.78 3.03
N LYS A 36 -15.91 -35.30 2.10
CA LYS A 36 -15.61 -35.25 0.67
C LYS A 36 -14.68 -34.08 0.32
N VAL A 37 -14.92 -32.92 0.93
CA VAL A 37 -14.11 -31.70 0.73
C VAL A 37 -12.76 -31.72 1.46
N ASN A 38 -12.63 -32.50 2.53
CA ASN A 38 -11.37 -32.74 3.24
C ASN A 38 -10.72 -34.08 2.87
N GLU A 39 -11.19 -34.75 1.81
CA GLU A 39 -10.55 -35.95 1.28
C GLU A 39 -9.23 -35.57 0.59
N THR A 40 -8.18 -36.36 0.82
CA THR A 40 -6.87 -36.21 0.17
C THR A 40 -6.99 -36.55 -1.30
N TYR A 41 -6.65 -35.60 -2.18
CA TYR A 41 -6.71 -35.74 -3.64
C TYR A 41 -5.33 -35.91 -4.26
N ALA A 42 -4.31 -35.34 -3.62
CA ALA A 42 -2.92 -35.59 -3.95
C ALA A 42 -2.09 -35.71 -2.66
N THR A 43 -1.01 -36.49 -2.72
CA THR A 43 -0.04 -36.66 -1.65
C THR A 43 1.34 -36.42 -2.25
N VAL A 44 2.06 -35.45 -1.71
CA VAL A 44 3.44 -35.12 -2.09
C VAL A 44 4.39 -35.67 -1.03
N SER A 45 5.31 -36.54 -1.43
CA SER A 45 6.26 -37.20 -0.53
C SER A 45 7.70 -37.04 -1.04
N ASN A 46 8.52 -36.34 -0.26
CA ASN A 46 9.94 -36.18 -0.54
C ASN A 46 10.73 -35.93 0.75
N ASN A 47 12.01 -36.31 0.80
CA ASN A 47 12.89 -36.13 1.97
C ASN A 47 12.32 -36.65 3.31
N GLY A 48 11.45 -37.67 3.28
CA GLY A 48 10.79 -38.21 4.48
C GLY A 48 9.64 -37.36 5.01
N ILE A 49 9.28 -36.28 4.31
CA ILE A 49 8.09 -35.46 4.56
C ILE A 49 6.99 -35.91 3.60
N THR A 50 5.78 -36.07 4.13
CA THR A 50 4.58 -36.40 3.36
C THR A 50 3.51 -35.36 3.67
N LEU A 51 3.04 -34.65 2.64
CA LEU A 51 2.02 -33.62 2.73
C LEU A 51 0.86 -33.95 1.80
N ASP A 52 -0.33 -33.89 2.37
CA ASP A 52 -1.58 -34.10 1.64
C ASP A 52 -2.06 -32.77 1.04
N ILE A 53 -2.75 -32.88 -0.09
CA ILE A 53 -3.51 -31.81 -0.72
C ILE A 53 -4.97 -32.27 -0.79
N SER A 54 -5.81 -31.58 -0.03
CA SER A 54 -7.26 -31.83 -0.04
C SER A 54 -7.95 -31.16 -1.23
N TYR A 55 -9.19 -31.56 -1.50
CA TYR A 55 -10.05 -30.86 -2.48
C TYR A 55 -10.17 -29.36 -2.16
N ASN A 56 -10.41 -29.01 -0.89
CA ASN A 56 -10.51 -27.60 -0.45
C ASN A 56 -9.27 -26.78 -0.80
N GLU A 57 -8.07 -27.35 -0.67
CA GLU A 57 -6.84 -26.64 -0.99
C GLU A 57 -6.68 -26.34 -2.49
N PHE A 58 -7.14 -27.23 -3.37
CA PHE A 58 -7.14 -26.95 -4.80
C PHE A 58 -8.16 -25.88 -5.17
N ILE A 59 -9.37 -25.97 -4.62
CA ILE A 59 -10.44 -25.01 -4.90
C ILE A 59 -10.10 -23.62 -4.36
N ASP A 60 -9.58 -23.54 -3.14
CA ASP A 60 -9.19 -22.26 -2.54
C ASP A 60 -8.08 -21.59 -3.35
N TYR A 61 -7.06 -22.35 -3.76
CA TYR A 61 -5.98 -21.83 -4.58
C TYR A 61 -6.45 -21.41 -5.98
N PHE A 62 -7.41 -22.13 -6.57
CA PHE A 62 -8.01 -21.72 -7.83
C PHE A 62 -8.88 -20.47 -7.67
N ASN A 63 -9.66 -20.36 -6.60
CA ASN A 63 -10.50 -19.17 -6.39
C ASN A 63 -9.64 -17.94 -6.10
N SER A 64 -8.45 -18.09 -5.48
CA SER A 64 -7.54 -16.98 -5.21
C SER A 64 -6.71 -16.55 -6.42
N MET A 65 -6.27 -17.47 -7.28
CA MET A 65 -5.33 -17.17 -8.39
C MET A 65 -5.92 -17.40 -9.79
N GLY A 66 -6.91 -18.28 -9.92
CA GLY A 66 -7.47 -18.73 -11.19
C GLY A 66 -8.14 -17.61 -11.99
N TYR A 67 -8.82 -16.69 -11.31
CA TYR A 67 -9.48 -15.56 -11.97
C TYR A 67 -8.46 -14.67 -12.70
N LEU A 68 -7.25 -14.50 -12.15
CA LEU A 68 -6.20 -13.68 -12.76
C LEU A 68 -5.80 -14.23 -14.14
N TYR A 69 -5.62 -15.55 -14.22
CA TYR A 69 -5.25 -16.22 -15.48
C TYR A 69 -6.34 -16.12 -16.55
N VAL A 70 -7.60 -16.26 -16.14
CA VAL A 70 -8.74 -16.17 -17.08
C VAL A 70 -8.95 -14.72 -17.56
N GLN A 71 -8.94 -13.75 -16.65
CA GLN A 71 -9.31 -12.37 -16.94
C GLN A 71 -8.18 -11.54 -17.56
N TYR A 72 -6.94 -11.66 -17.05
CA TYR A 72 -5.82 -10.81 -17.47
C TYR A 72 -4.89 -11.49 -18.48
N TYR A 73 -4.77 -12.82 -18.43
CA TYR A 73 -3.87 -13.56 -19.32
C TYR A 73 -4.60 -14.33 -20.42
N GLY A 74 -5.94 -14.28 -20.46
CA GLY A 74 -6.77 -14.88 -21.51
C GLY A 74 -6.78 -16.41 -21.54
N TYR A 75 -6.47 -17.07 -20.41
CA TYR A 75 -6.50 -18.52 -20.30
C TYR A 75 -7.94 -19.04 -20.32
N SER A 76 -8.15 -20.26 -20.83
CA SER A 76 -9.41 -20.96 -20.59
C SER A 76 -9.53 -21.36 -19.11
N VAL A 77 -10.75 -21.56 -18.61
CA VAL A 77 -10.98 -22.05 -17.23
C VAL A 77 -10.26 -23.38 -17.00
N GLU A 78 -10.24 -24.27 -18.00
CA GLU A 78 -9.51 -25.55 -17.93
C GLU A 78 -8.00 -25.34 -17.83
N ASP A 79 -7.41 -24.44 -18.63
CA ASP A 79 -5.96 -24.15 -18.56
C ASP A 79 -5.57 -23.46 -17.24
N ALA A 80 -6.43 -22.59 -16.71
CA ALA A 80 -6.24 -21.96 -15.41
C ALA A 80 -6.33 -22.98 -14.26
N LEU A 81 -7.24 -23.96 -14.35
CA LEU A 81 -7.32 -25.08 -13.41
C LEU A 81 -6.08 -25.97 -13.48
N ASP A 82 -5.60 -26.31 -14.68
CA ASP A 82 -4.36 -27.09 -14.88
C ASP A 82 -3.16 -26.40 -14.20
N LEU A 83 -3.01 -25.10 -14.43
CA LEU A 83 -1.92 -24.29 -13.88
C LEU A 83 -2.00 -24.17 -12.36
N THR A 84 -3.18 -23.90 -11.80
CA THR A 84 -3.36 -23.74 -10.35
C THR A 84 -3.17 -25.05 -9.58
N ILE A 85 -3.65 -26.18 -10.12
CA ILE A 85 -3.36 -27.51 -9.56
C ILE A 85 -1.85 -27.77 -9.56
N SER A 86 -1.17 -27.48 -10.68
CA SER A 86 0.28 -27.65 -10.80
C SER A 86 1.04 -26.80 -9.78
N ASN A 87 0.68 -25.51 -9.68
CA ASN A 87 1.31 -24.57 -8.75
C ASN A 87 1.08 -25.01 -7.29
N LYS A 88 -0.10 -25.51 -6.92
CA LYS A 88 -0.35 -26.01 -5.56
C LYS A 88 0.46 -27.26 -5.23
N ILE A 89 0.64 -28.17 -6.20
CA ILE A 89 1.52 -29.34 -6.06
C ILE A 89 2.99 -28.90 -5.92
N GLN A 90 3.44 -27.93 -6.72
CA GLN A 90 4.78 -27.36 -6.63
C GLN A 90 5.02 -26.69 -5.27
N GLN A 91 4.06 -25.92 -4.77
CA GLN A 91 4.12 -25.30 -3.44
C GLN A 91 4.30 -26.37 -2.35
N LYS A 92 3.54 -27.47 -2.43
CA LYS A 92 3.65 -28.60 -1.48
C LYS A 92 4.98 -29.33 -1.60
N TYR A 93 5.49 -29.51 -2.82
CA TYR A 93 6.82 -30.07 -3.02
C TYR A 93 7.90 -29.16 -2.43
N LEU A 94 7.81 -27.85 -2.63
CA LEU A 94 8.74 -26.90 -2.01
C LEU A 94 8.70 -26.99 -0.49
N LEU A 95 7.53 -27.15 0.14
CA LEU A 95 7.43 -27.39 1.59
C LEU A 95 8.19 -28.65 2.04
N THR A 96 8.16 -29.72 1.26
CA THR A 96 8.93 -30.94 1.57
C THR A 96 10.46 -30.74 1.49
N LEU A 97 10.93 -29.71 0.77
CA LEU A 97 12.32 -29.28 0.76
C LEU A 97 12.61 -28.29 1.91
N ALA A 98 11.70 -27.35 2.14
CA ALA A 98 11.81 -26.28 3.12
C ALA A 98 11.82 -26.79 4.56
N MET A 99 10.90 -27.70 4.89
CA MET A 99 10.73 -28.17 6.28
C MET A 99 12.00 -28.83 6.85
N PRO A 100 12.66 -29.78 6.16
CA PRO A 100 13.93 -30.33 6.64
C PRO A 100 15.05 -29.29 6.71
N TYR A 101 15.10 -28.35 5.77
CA TYR A 101 16.07 -27.25 5.78
C TYR A 101 15.91 -26.36 7.03
N LEU A 102 14.70 -25.89 7.29
CA LEU A 102 14.40 -25.01 8.43
C LEU A 102 14.51 -25.70 9.80
N ALA A 103 14.39 -27.02 9.84
CA ALA A 103 14.54 -27.83 11.04
C ALA A 103 15.99 -28.27 11.32
N ALA A 104 16.92 -27.94 10.42
CA ALA A 104 18.31 -28.38 10.53
C ALA A 104 19.03 -27.74 11.73
N THR A 105 20.05 -28.44 12.24
CA THR A 105 20.82 -28.03 13.43
C THR A 105 22.02 -27.14 13.10
N ASP A 106 22.26 -26.86 11.82
CA ASP A 106 23.36 -26.03 11.34
C ASP A 106 23.16 -24.55 11.71
N ASN A 107 21.92 -24.05 11.67
CA ASN A 107 21.54 -22.77 12.27
C ASN A 107 21.15 -22.97 13.75
N ALA A 108 22.13 -22.90 14.65
CA ALA A 108 21.92 -23.12 16.08
C ALA A 108 20.96 -22.11 16.73
N ALA A 109 20.93 -20.85 16.25
CA ALA A 109 20.04 -19.81 16.76
C ALA A 109 18.58 -20.13 16.40
N ARG A 110 18.32 -20.43 15.13
CA ARG A 110 17.01 -20.89 14.68
C ARG A 110 16.58 -22.15 15.41
N TYR A 111 17.43 -23.18 15.46
CA TYR A 111 17.13 -24.46 16.07
C TYR A 111 16.71 -24.32 17.55
N ALA A 112 17.33 -23.40 18.29
CA ALA A 112 16.96 -23.10 19.68
C ALA A 112 15.60 -22.39 19.82
N ALA A 113 15.18 -21.66 18.78
CA ALA A 113 13.91 -20.93 18.71
C ALA A 113 12.77 -21.73 18.08
N LEU A 114 13.01 -22.93 17.54
CA LEU A 114 11.99 -23.76 16.89
C LEU A 114 10.91 -24.23 17.87
N PHE A 115 9.66 -24.05 17.47
CA PHE A 115 8.50 -24.55 18.21
C PHE A 115 8.50 -26.08 18.33
N GLY A 116 8.69 -26.78 17.20
CA GLY A 116 8.62 -28.24 17.12
C GLY A 116 9.89 -28.96 17.53
N LYS A 117 10.93 -28.24 18.00
CA LYS A 117 12.21 -28.81 18.50
C LYS A 117 12.86 -29.81 17.53
N GLY A 118 12.76 -29.54 16.23
CA GLY A 118 13.35 -30.33 15.15
C GLY A 118 12.56 -31.58 14.71
N ALA A 119 11.29 -31.74 15.10
CA ALA A 119 10.48 -32.88 14.70
C ALA A 119 10.11 -32.88 13.20
N ALA A 120 9.92 -31.70 12.60
CA ALA A 120 9.57 -31.48 11.19
C ALA A 120 8.43 -32.38 10.66
N VAL A 121 7.40 -32.66 11.48
CA VAL A 121 6.26 -33.52 11.07
C VAL A 121 5.15 -32.67 10.46
N LYS A 122 4.92 -31.49 11.03
CA LYS A 122 3.93 -30.52 10.57
C LYS A 122 4.61 -29.20 10.19
N PRO A 123 4.00 -28.38 9.32
CA PRO A 123 4.51 -27.05 9.01
C PRO A 123 4.82 -26.19 10.25
N GLU A 124 3.95 -26.20 11.28
CA GLU A 124 4.19 -25.43 12.51
C GLU A 124 5.42 -25.90 13.32
N ASP A 125 5.92 -27.12 13.09
CA ASP A 125 7.06 -27.66 13.84
C ASP A 125 8.39 -27.01 13.45
N VAL A 126 8.48 -26.46 12.24
CA VAL A 126 9.72 -25.90 11.66
C VAL A 126 9.76 -24.37 11.70
N LEU A 127 8.72 -23.76 12.27
CA LEU A 127 8.64 -22.33 12.53
C LEU A 127 9.29 -22.00 13.88
N THR A 128 9.89 -20.81 13.97
CA THR A 128 10.27 -20.24 15.27
C THR A 128 9.02 -19.80 16.04
N PHE A 129 9.17 -19.47 17.33
CA PHE A 129 8.04 -18.93 18.11
C PHE A 129 7.46 -17.66 17.48
N ALA A 130 8.29 -16.70 17.07
CA ALA A 130 7.86 -15.46 16.44
C ALA A 130 7.07 -15.73 15.14
N GLU A 131 7.62 -16.52 14.22
CA GLU A 131 6.97 -16.90 12.96
C GLU A 131 5.63 -17.62 13.21
N ARG A 132 5.58 -18.49 14.21
CA ARG A 132 4.35 -19.21 14.56
C ARG A 132 3.29 -18.28 15.15
N TYR A 133 3.66 -17.33 16.01
CA TYR A 133 2.71 -16.35 16.54
C TYR A 133 2.21 -15.42 15.44
N ALA A 134 3.06 -14.98 14.52
CA ALA A 134 2.67 -14.23 13.33
C ALA A 134 1.57 -14.97 12.54
N ALA A 135 1.80 -16.25 12.22
CA ALA A 135 0.83 -17.06 11.50
C ALA A 135 -0.51 -17.26 12.25
N ILE A 136 -0.48 -17.36 13.59
CA ILE A 136 -1.73 -17.47 14.37
C ILE A 136 -2.45 -16.13 14.41
N TYR A 137 -1.72 -15.03 14.60
CA TYR A 137 -2.26 -13.67 14.60
C TYR A 137 -2.98 -13.38 13.29
N THR A 138 -2.34 -13.61 12.13
CA THR A 138 -2.95 -13.37 10.82
C THR A 138 -4.29 -14.09 10.62
N VAL A 139 -4.40 -15.34 11.09
CA VAL A 139 -5.66 -16.08 11.00
C VAL A 139 -6.70 -15.55 11.99
N ASN A 140 -6.29 -15.19 13.20
CA ASN A 140 -7.19 -14.62 14.20
C ASN A 140 -7.77 -13.29 13.71
N ASP A 141 -6.91 -12.43 13.19
CA ASP A 141 -7.23 -11.14 12.62
C ASP A 141 -8.22 -11.28 11.46
N SER A 142 -7.91 -12.12 10.47
CA SER A 142 -8.82 -12.40 9.35
C SER A 142 -10.20 -12.93 9.78
N ILE A 143 -10.26 -13.76 10.83
CA ILE A 143 -11.54 -14.21 11.38
C ILE A 143 -12.29 -13.05 12.04
N LEU A 144 -11.60 -12.19 12.79
CA LEU A 144 -12.20 -11.04 13.46
C LEU A 144 -12.72 -10.03 12.44
N THR A 145 -11.94 -9.67 11.41
CA THR A 145 -12.39 -8.81 10.32
C THR A 145 -13.66 -9.38 9.66
N SER A 146 -13.69 -10.68 9.36
CA SER A 146 -14.91 -11.30 8.78
C SER A 146 -16.12 -11.23 9.72
N VAL A 147 -15.92 -11.30 11.03
CA VAL A 147 -16.99 -11.14 12.03
C VAL A 147 -17.46 -9.69 12.10
N GLU A 148 -16.53 -8.73 12.04
CA GLU A 148 -16.82 -7.30 12.03
C GLU A 148 -17.63 -6.91 10.79
N ASP A 149 -17.19 -7.33 9.61
CA ASP A 149 -17.91 -7.13 8.34
C ASP A 149 -19.33 -7.72 8.40
N THR A 150 -19.45 -8.97 8.87
CA THR A 150 -20.77 -9.63 8.98
C THR A 150 -21.66 -8.92 10.01
N ALA A 151 -21.10 -8.40 11.10
CA ALA A 151 -21.87 -7.65 12.09
C ALA A 151 -22.35 -6.32 11.52
N ALA A 152 -21.53 -5.63 10.72
CA ALA A 152 -21.91 -4.42 10.01
C ALA A 152 -23.07 -4.69 9.03
N ASP A 153 -22.99 -5.77 8.24
CA ASP A 153 -24.07 -6.18 7.32
C ASP A 153 -25.39 -6.45 8.06
N LEU A 154 -25.34 -7.19 9.17
CA LEU A 154 -26.54 -7.52 9.96
C LEU A 154 -27.19 -6.28 10.58
N LYS A 155 -26.37 -5.31 10.98
CA LYS A 155 -26.84 -4.02 11.47
C LYS A 155 -27.52 -3.23 10.35
N GLN A 156 -26.93 -3.17 9.16
CA GLN A 156 -27.54 -2.55 7.99
C GLN A 156 -28.88 -3.19 7.62
N ASP A 157 -28.99 -4.52 7.66
CA ASP A 157 -30.25 -5.24 7.44
C ASP A 157 -31.35 -4.86 8.45
N ASP A 158 -30.99 -4.72 9.74
CA ASP A 158 -31.94 -4.28 10.77
C ASP A 158 -32.38 -2.82 10.55
N LEU A 159 -31.45 -1.93 10.23
CA LEU A 159 -31.75 -0.52 9.92
C LEU A 159 -32.69 -0.41 8.71
N ASN A 160 -32.37 -1.12 7.62
CA ASN A 160 -33.22 -1.22 6.44
C ASN A 160 -34.62 -1.75 6.79
N SER A 161 -34.73 -2.76 7.66
CA SER A 161 -36.02 -3.29 8.12
C SER A 161 -36.85 -2.25 8.90
N ARG A 162 -36.19 -1.42 9.72
CA ARG A 162 -36.86 -0.36 10.50
C ARG A 162 -37.38 0.75 9.59
N ILE A 163 -36.56 1.23 8.66
CA ILE A 163 -36.96 2.29 7.72
C ILE A 163 -38.04 1.82 6.75
N ASN A 164 -37.97 0.60 6.24
CA ASN A 164 -39.02 0.05 5.38
C ASN A 164 -40.39 -0.04 6.09
N LYS A 165 -40.43 -0.17 7.43
CA LYS A 165 -41.67 -0.09 8.21
C LYS A 165 -42.17 1.35 8.41
N ALA A 166 -41.30 2.34 8.27
CA ALA A 166 -41.61 3.77 8.39
C ALA A 166 -42.17 4.37 7.09
N LYS A 167 -41.91 3.74 5.93
CA LYS A 167 -42.47 4.12 4.62
C LYS A 167 -44.00 4.22 4.67
N LYS A 168 -44.50 5.44 4.44
CA LYS A 168 -45.92 5.81 4.37
C LYS A 168 -46.08 6.95 3.38
N THR A 169 -47.27 7.06 2.77
CA THR A 169 -47.68 8.21 1.95
C THR A 169 -47.77 9.49 2.79
N GLY A 170 -47.54 10.65 2.17
CA GLY A 170 -47.60 11.99 2.74
C GLY A 170 -46.30 12.44 3.40
N VAL A 171 -45.13 12.13 2.82
CA VAL A 171 -43.84 12.65 3.32
C VAL A 171 -43.66 14.08 2.84
N LYS A 172 -43.49 15.00 3.78
CA LYS A 172 -43.26 16.42 3.47
C LYS A 172 -41.78 16.73 3.30
N GLU A 173 -40.95 16.27 4.23
CA GLU A 173 -39.49 16.45 4.23
C GLU A 173 -38.82 15.41 5.14
N ILE A 174 -37.54 15.16 4.90
CA ILE A 174 -36.64 14.52 5.87
C ILE A 174 -35.65 15.56 6.37
N ARG A 175 -35.23 15.46 7.63
CA ARG A 175 -34.27 16.39 8.24
C ARG A 175 -33.38 15.71 9.26
N PHE A 176 -32.19 16.26 9.47
CA PHE A 176 -31.30 15.83 10.55
C PHE A 176 -31.91 16.09 11.93
N THR A 177 -31.66 15.18 12.86
CA THR A 177 -32.00 15.40 14.27
C THR A 177 -31.07 16.44 14.90
N GLN A 178 -31.47 17.03 16.04
CA GLN A 178 -30.59 17.96 16.75
C GLN A 178 -29.28 17.30 17.19
N SER A 179 -29.32 16.04 17.63
CA SER A 179 -28.11 15.29 18.00
C SER A 179 -27.15 15.10 16.82
N THR A 180 -27.69 14.95 15.60
CA THR A 180 -26.85 14.85 14.40
C THR A 180 -26.24 16.20 14.03
N LEU A 181 -27.00 17.29 14.16
CA LEU A 181 -26.45 18.63 13.96
C LEU A 181 -25.35 18.95 14.99
N ASP A 182 -25.55 18.62 16.27
CA ASP A 182 -24.53 18.80 17.31
C ASP A 182 -23.28 17.94 17.04
N TYR A 183 -23.46 16.73 16.49
CA TYR A 183 -22.36 15.88 16.04
C TYR A 183 -21.62 16.49 14.85
N PHE A 184 -22.32 17.00 13.83
CA PHE A 184 -21.71 17.70 12.70
C PHE A 184 -20.98 18.97 13.11
N ASP A 185 -21.51 19.73 14.07
CA ASP A 185 -20.80 20.86 14.66
C ASP A 185 -19.47 20.42 15.28
N THR A 186 -19.43 19.25 15.92
CA THR A 186 -18.18 18.74 16.51
C THR A 186 -17.25 18.15 15.45
N PHE A 187 -17.76 17.34 14.53
CA PHE A 187 -16.99 16.61 13.53
C PHE A 187 -16.41 17.54 12.46
N PHE A 188 -17.22 18.48 11.97
CA PHE A 188 -16.83 19.37 10.87
C PHE A 188 -16.33 20.77 11.30
N HIS A 189 -16.45 21.16 12.58
CA HIS A 189 -15.88 22.44 13.07
C HIS A 189 -14.57 22.26 13.84
N LEU A 190 -13.84 21.17 13.61
CA LEU A 190 -12.46 21.02 14.06
C LEU A 190 -11.48 21.92 13.27
N THR A 191 -11.96 22.66 12.27
CA THR A 191 -11.14 23.36 11.28
C THR A 191 -11.41 24.86 11.26
N ALA A 192 -10.51 25.64 10.64
CA ALA A 192 -10.68 27.08 10.45
C ALA A 192 -11.88 27.44 9.54
N THR A 193 -12.44 26.44 8.85
CA THR A 193 -13.57 26.58 7.92
C THR A 193 -14.83 25.99 8.57
N PRO A 194 -15.96 26.73 8.62
CA PRO A 194 -17.23 26.16 9.02
C PRO A 194 -17.61 25.00 8.07
N SER A 195 -17.76 23.79 8.60
CA SER A 195 -18.10 22.55 7.86
C SER A 195 -16.93 21.86 7.11
N GLY A 196 -15.71 21.86 7.67
CA GLY A 196 -14.54 21.18 7.08
C GLY A 196 -14.27 19.77 7.62
N CYS A 197 -13.84 18.84 6.76
CA CYS A 197 -13.47 17.45 7.10
C CYS A 197 -12.08 17.14 6.55
N TYR A 198 -11.22 16.42 7.27
CA TYR A 198 -9.92 16.01 6.74
C TYR A 198 -10.00 14.75 5.90
N VAL A 199 -9.04 14.60 4.97
CA VAL A 199 -8.81 13.35 4.27
C VAL A 199 -8.53 12.22 5.27
N GLY A 200 -9.15 11.06 5.05
CA GLY A 200 -9.04 9.87 5.91
C GLY A 200 -9.87 9.93 7.19
N GLN A 201 -10.51 11.06 7.51
CA GLN A 201 -11.32 11.18 8.72
C GLN A 201 -12.58 10.29 8.63
N GLU A 202 -12.85 9.50 9.65
CA GLU A 202 -13.96 8.55 9.67
C GLU A 202 -15.21 9.11 10.36
N MET A 203 -16.35 9.08 9.68
CA MET A 203 -17.63 9.50 10.24
C MET A 203 -18.30 8.34 11.00
N ASP A 204 -18.78 8.63 12.20
CA ASP A 204 -19.61 7.72 12.99
C ASP A 204 -21.07 7.80 12.52
N PHE A 205 -21.41 6.96 11.54
CA PHE A 205 -22.74 6.93 10.94
C PHE A 205 -23.86 6.55 11.92
N ASP A 206 -23.56 5.96 13.08
CA ASP A 206 -24.57 5.70 14.12
C ASP A 206 -25.14 6.98 14.75
N LYS A 207 -24.37 8.07 14.66
CA LYS A 207 -24.79 9.41 15.11
C LYS A 207 -25.56 10.17 14.04
N VAL A 208 -25.57 9.70 12.79
CA VAL A 208 -26.31 10.31 11.70
C VAL A 208 -27.74 9.78 11.71
N GLN A 209 -28.65 10.62 12.20
CA GLN A 209 -30.05 10.28 12.40
C GLN A 209 -30.96 11.31 11.73
N ILE A 210 -32.00 10.80 11.09
CA ILE A 210 -33.03 11.60 10.44
C ILE A 210 -34.39 11.41 11.11
N GLU A 211 -35.23 12.43 10.98
CA GLU A 211 -36.66 12.38 11.24
C GLU A 211 -37.43 12.59 9.94
N ILE A 212 -38.52 11.84 9.77
CA ILE A 212 -39.45 12.01 8.65
C ILE A 212 -40.59 12.91 9.14
N VAL A 213 -40.80 14.03 8.46
CA VAL A 213 -41.90 14.95 8.71
C VAL A 213 -43.00 14.67 7.68
N TYR A 214 -44.20 14.39 8.16
CA TYR A 214 -45.35 14.10 7.29
C TYR A 214 -46.20 15.35 7.04
N ASP A 215 -47.02 15.31 5.98
CA ASP A 215 -47.92 16.40 5.58
C ASP A 215 -48.91 16.81 6.68
N ASP A 216 -49.27 15.88 7.57
CA ASP A 216 -50.15 16.14 8.71
C ASP A 216 -49.43 16.80 9.91
N GLY A 217 -48.13 17.06 9.78
CA GLY A 217 -47.27 17.65 10.80
C GLY A 217 -46.79 16.66 11.87
N THR A 218 -47.10 15.37 11.74
CA THR A 218 -46.48 14.35 12.58
C THR A 218 -45.03 14.14 12.19
N VAL A 219 -44.22 13.69 13.16
CA VAL A 219 -42.79 13.42 12.99
C VAL A 219 -42.56 11.98 13.43
N SER A 220 -41.75 11.24 12.67
CA SER A 220 -41.37 9.89 13.05
C SER A 220 -40.48 9.88 14.30
N ASP A 221 -40.29 8.69 14.87
CA ASP A 221 -39.13 8.48 15.75
C ASP A 221 -37.83 8.67 14.92
N PRO A 222 -36.71 9.06 15.54
CA PRO A 222 -35.42 9.16 14.87
C PRO A 222 -34.96 7.81 14.32
N TYR A 223 -34.39 7.82 13.12
CA TYR A 223 -33.78 6.65 12.50
C TYR A 223 -32.32 6.93 12.19
N VAL A 224 -31.44 6.00 12.58
CA VAL A 224 -30.09 5.91 12.00
C VAL A 224 -30.23 5.61 10.52
N VAL A 225 -29.48 6.32 9.68
CA VAL A 225 -29.58 6.22 8.23
C VAL A 225 -28.82 4.97 7.76
N PRO A 226 -29.47 4.01 7.08
CA PRO A 226 -28.81 2.87 6.46
C PRO A 226 -27.99 3.31 5.24
N ASP A 227 -26.92 2.58 4.94
CA ASP A 227 -25.98 2.91 3.85
C ASP A 227 -26.68 3.00 2.49
N GLY A 228 -27.67 2.14 2.26
CA GLY A 228 -28.44 2.11 1.01
C GLY A 228 -29.30 3.36 0.76
N MET A 229 -29.47 4.25 1.74
CA MET A 229 -30.15 5.53 1.55
C MET A 229 -29.23 6.66 1.09
N TYR A 230 -27.91 6.49 1.16
CA TYR A 230 -26.97 7.49 0.66
C TYR A 230 -26.84 7.35 -0.86
N THR A 231 -27.48 8.24 -1.62
CA THR A 231 -27.32 8.30 -3.09
C THR A 231 -26.01 8.94 -3.50
N THR A 232 -25.52 9.83 -2.65
CA THR A 232 -24.13 10.30 -2.66
C THR A 232 -23.58 10.00 -1.27
N ALA A 233 -22.64 9.06 -1.17
CA ALA A 233 -22.03 8.71 0.11
C ALA A 233 -21.07 9.81 0.57
N PHE A 234 -20.94 9.97 1.89
CA PHE A 234 -19.86 10.78 2.44
C PHE A 234 -18.52 10.16 2.05
N SER A 235 -17.57 11.01 1.68
CA SER A 235 -16.21 10.61 1.33
C SER A 235 -15.21 11.57 1.97
N SER A 236 -14.29 11.01 2.72
CA SER A 236 -13.03 11.65 3.13
C SER A 236 -11.84 11.09 2.34
N ALA A 237 -12.06 10.32 1.28
CA ALA A 237 -10.97 9.79 0.48
C ALA A 237 -10.29 10.91 -0.33
N ALA A 238 -8.95 10.84 -0.44
CA ALA A 238 -8.20 11.70 -1.33
C ALA A 238 -8.67 11.51 -2.78
N SER A 239 -8.75 12.61 -3.54
CA SER A 239 -8.94 12.53 -4.98
C SER A 239 -7.62 12.17 -5.68
N ASP A 240 -7.69 11.53 -6.85
CA ASP A 240 -6.50 11.17 -7.65
C ASP A 240 -5.69 12.40 -8.14
N SER A 241 -6.24 13.61 -7.98
CA SER A 241 -5.59 14.87 -8.31
C SER A 241 -5.39 15.71 -7.05
N ASN A 242 -4.30 15.45 -6.32
CA ASN A 242 -3.86 16.24 -5.16
C ASN A 242 -3.39 17.65 -5.57
N THR A 243 -4.08 18.37 -6.45
CA THR A 243 -3.67 19.71 -6.90
C THR A 243 -4.29 20.85 -6.10
N GLU A 244 -5.36 20.58 -5.34
CA GLU A 244 -6.12 21.58 -4.57
C GLU A 244 -6.15 21.22 -3.07
N ARG A 245 -6.02 22.22 -2.19
CA ARG A 245 -5.97 22.01 -0.72
C ARG A 245 -7.34 21.73 -0.09
N THR A 246 -8.40 22.11 -0.78
CA THR A 246 -9.77 21.95 -0.35
C THR A 246 -10.64 21.52 -1.50
N GLU A 247 -11.59 20.64 -1.26
CA GLU A 247 -12.56 20.20 -2.25
C GLU A 247 -13.96 20.27 -1.65
N ASP A 248 -14.86 21.00 -2.29
CA ASP A 248 -16.26 21.02 -1.87
C ASP A 248 -16.92 19.68 -2.21
N LYS A 249 -17.53 19.06 -1.19
CA LYS A 249 -18.20 17.78 -1.26
C LYS A 249 -19.62 17.90 -0.73
N GLU A 250 -20.43 16.91 -1.07
CA GLU A 250 -21.74 16.73 -0.49
C GLU A 250 -22.00 15.24 -0.27
N PHE A 251 -22.85 14.94 0.69
CA PHE A 251 -23.53 13.65 0.74
C PHE A 251 -25.04 13.86 0.73
N VAL A 252 -25.74 12.93 0.09
CA VAL A 252 -27.17 13.03 -0.19
C VAL A 252 -27.86 11.79 0.32
N ILE A 253 -28.81 12.00 1.23
CA ILE A 253 -29.69 10.96 1.76
C ILE A 253 -31.01 11.02 0.99
N THR A 254 -31.46 9.89 0.47
CA THR A 254 -32.70 9.77 -0.29
C THR A 254 -33.66 8.82 0.40
N PHE A 255 -34.86 9.30 0.66
CA PHE A 255 -35.98 8.51 1.18
C PHE A 255 -37.03 8.31 0.10
N GLU A 256 -37.28 7.06 -0.26
CA GLU A 256 -38.33 6.69 -1.21
C GLU A 256 -39.71 6.65 -0.53
N GLU A 257 -40.59 7.56 -0.91
CA GLU A 257 -42.00 7.59 -0.53
C GLU A 257 -42.84 6.74 -1.50
N GLU A 258 -43.78 5.95 -0.95
CA GLU A 258 -44.81 5.30 -1.76
C GLU A 258 -45.93 6.30 -2.08
N VAL A 259 -46.18 6.57 -3.36
CA VAL A 259 -47.26 7.46 -3.82
C VAL A 259 -48.34 6.68 -4.55
N THR A 260 -49.61 7.02 -4.30
CA THR A 260 -50.74 6.44 -5.05
C THR A 260 -51.28 7.47 -6.04
N ALA A 261 -51.12 7.19 -7.33
CA ALA A 261 -51.67 8.01 -8.39
C ALA A 261 -53.22 7.99 -8.37
N ALA A 262 -53.83 9.03 -8.95
CA ALA A 262 -55.29 9.20 -8.98
C ALA A 262 -56.05 8.05 -9.68
N ASP A 263 -55.36 7.23 -10.47
CA ASP A 263 -55.91 6.03 -11.13
C ASP A 263 -55.77 4.74 -10.30
N GLY A 264 -55.21 4.82 -9.09
CA GLY A 264 -54.99 3.71 -8.18
C GLY A 264 -53.67 2.98 -8.39
N THR A 265 -52.79 3.46 -9.27
CA THR A 265 -51.44 2.90 -9.47
C THR A 265 -50.52 3.35 -8.35
N VAL A 266 -49.78 2.42 -7.75
CA VAL A 266 -48.74 2.71 -6.76
C VAL A 266 -47.43 2.98 -7.49
N GLY A 267 -46.80 4.12 -7.22
CA GLY A 267 -45.47 4.51 -7.67
C GLY A 267 -44.60 4.93 -6.48
N SER A 268 -43.40 5.44 -6.77
CA SER A 268 -42.51 6.02 -5.76
C SER A 268 -42.06 7.43 -6.15
N GLU A 269 -41.86 8.27 -5.14
CA GLU A 269 -41.23 9.59 -5.26
C GLU A 269 -40.08 9.70 -4.24
N ASP A 270 -39.00 10.36 -4.62
CA ASP A 270 -37.80 10.50 -3.80
C ASP A 270 -37.82 11.83 -3.04
N VAL A 271 -37.57 11.77 -1.73
CA VAL A 271 -37.38 12.93 -0.86
C VAL A 271 -35.91 12.97 -0.43
N THR A 272 -35.19 14.04 -0.77
CA THR A 272 -33.75 14.15 -0.54
C THR A 272 -33.38 15.10 0.60
N LEU A 273 -32.25 14.84 1.24
CA LEU A 273 -31.59 15.69 2.23
C LEU A 273 -30.10 15.75 1.89
N THR A 274 -29.59 16.94 1.64
CA THR A 274 -28.18 17.18 1.29
C THR A 274 -27.45 17.84 2.45
N TYR A 275 -26.21 17.43 2.67
CA TYR A 275 -25.26 18.15 3.53
C TYR A 275 -23.98 18.42 2.73
N GLU A 276 -23.60 19.69 2.67
CA GLU A 276 -22.38 20.17 2.00
C GLU A 276 -21.26 20.32 3.04
N TYR A 277 -20.05 19.94 2.67
CA TYR A 277 -18.86 20.07 3.49
C TYR A 277 -17.63 20.28 2.62
N THR A 278 -16.55 20.80 3.19
CA THR A 278 -15.29 20.98 2.49
C THR A 278 -14.30 19.90 2.95
N LEU A 279 -13.85 19.05 2.04
CA LEU A 279 -12.75 18.12 2.29
C LEU A 279 -11.44 18.91 2.29
N ILE A 280 -10.60 18.70 3.30
CA ILE A 280 -9.33 19.39 3.50
C ILE A 280 -8.21 18.37 3.41
N TYR A 281 -7.27 18.63 2.51
CA TYR A 281 -6.08 17.82 2.34
C TYR A 281 -5.04 18.32 3.36
N PRO A 282 -4.55 17.46 4.29
CA PRO A 282 -3.39 17.81 5.10
C PRO A 282 -2.20 18.08 4.19
N ARG A 283 -1.23 18.87 4.66
CA ARG A 283 0.03 18.97 3.92
C ARG A 283 0.76 17.63 4.01
N GLU A 284 1.55 17.33 3.00
CA GLU A 284 2.35 16.11 2.98
C GLU A 284 3.13 15.98 4.29
N ALA A 285 3.12 14.78 4.85
CA ALA A 285 3.98 14.42 5.96
C ALA A 285 5.32 13.98 5.37
N LYS A 286 6.40 14.21 6.11
CA LYS A 286 7.67 13.64 5.73
C LYS A 286 7.56 12.13 5.91
N GLU A 287 7.53 11.38 4.81
CA GLU A 287 7.63 9.93 4.89
C GLU A 287 8.97 9.57 5.56
N ASP A 288 8.90 8.69 6.55
CA ASP A 288 10.11 8.04 7.04
C ASP A 288 10.69 7.24 5.87
N ALA A 289 12.02 7.33 5.68
CA ALA A 289 12.68 6.62 4.60
C ALA A 289 12.29 5.14 4.65
N GLU A 290 11.88 4.56 3.51
CA GLU A 290 11.49 3.14 3.43
C GLU A 290 12.57 2.29 4.12
N GLU A 291 12.23 1.72 5.28
CA GLU A 291 13.18 0.92 6.03
C GLU A 291 13.42 -0.40 5.29
N GLU A 292 14.70 -0.71 4.99
CA GLU A 292 15.07 -2.01 4.43
C GLU A 292 14.50 -3.11 5.34
N THR A 293 13.73 -4.03 4.76
CA THR A 293 13.13 -5.13 5.53
C THR A 293 14.20 -5.94 6.26
N ASP A 294 14.19 -5.91 7.60
CA ASP A 294 15.07 -6.77 8.38
C ASP A 294 14.53 -8.20 8.44
N TYR A 295 15.07 -9.06 7.58
CA TYR A 295 14.73 -10.49 7.55
C TYR A 295 15.08 -11.23 8.85
N ALA A 296 15.90 -10.67 9.74
CA ALA A 296 16.18 -11.23 11.06
C ALA A 296 15.07 -10.95 12.09
N GLU A 297 14.08 -10.14 11.72
CA GLU A 297 12.91 -9.81 12.53
C GLU A 297 11.61 -10.33 11.89
N VAL A 298 10.54 -10.31 12.69
CA VAL A 298 9.20 -10.74 12.34
C VAL A 298 8.22 -9.70 12.89
N THR A 299 7.50 -9.06 11.98
CA THR A 299 6.36 -8.18 12.29
C THR A 299 5.13 -9.03 12.59
N ILE A 300 4.36 -8.64 13.60
CA ILE A 300 3.12 -9.30 14.00
C ILE A 300 2.12 -8.17 14.26
N GLY A 301 1.09 -8.02 13.40
CA GLY A 301 0.15 -6.90 13.52
C GLY A 301 0.85 -5.55 13.71
N ASP A 302 0.33 -4.74 14.63
CA ASP A 302 0.87 -3.42 14.96
C ASP A 302 1.87 -3.44 16.13
N PHE A 303 2.41 -4.62 16.46
CA PHE A 303 3.42 -4.75 17.51
C PHE A 303 4.82 -4.45 16.98
N ASP A 304 5.69 -3.93 17.85
CA ASP A 304 7.12 -3.75 17.56
C ASP A 304 7.72 -5.04 16.94
N PRO A 305 8.56 -4.93 15.90
CA PRO A 305 9.25 -6.06 15.31
C PRO A 305 10.01 -6.89 16.35
N ILE A 306 9.92 -8.22 16.23
CA ILE A 306 10.59 -9.14 17.15
C ILE A 306 11.62 -9.94 16.40
N SER A 307 12.80 -10.10 17.00
CA SER A 307 13.80 -11.04 16.49
C SER A 307 13.18 -12.40 16.17
N ARG A 308 13.37 -12.86 14.93
CA ARG A 308 12.95 -14.17 14.43
C ARG A 308 13.43 -15.32 15.31
N TYR A 309 14.57 -15.14 15.97
CA TYR A 309 15.20 -16.13 16.85
C TYR A 309 14.86 -15.95 18.34
N ALA A 310 13.88 -15.11 18.67
CA ALA A 310 13.43 -14.94 20.03
C ALA A 310 12.89 -16.26 20.61
N ALA A 311 13.36 -16.61 21.82
CA ALA A 311 12.80 -17.71 22.58
C ALA A 311 11.40 -17.35 23.07
N ASP A 312 10.53 -18.34 23.29
CA ASP A 312 9.15 -18.12 23.75
C ASP A 312 9.07 -17.19 24.97
N ALA A 313 9.98 -17.32 25.95
CA ALA A 313 10.00 -16.48 27.14
C ALA A 313 10.26 -14.99 26.87
N ALA A 314 10.87 -14.65 25.72
CA ALA A 314 11.15 -13.28 25.29
C ALA A 314 10.03 -12.68 24.45
N ILE A 315 9.05 -13.47 24.00
CA ILE A 315 7.90 -12.97 23.26
C ILE A 315 6.96 -12.20 24.23
N PRO A 316 6.58 -10.95 23.90
CA PRO A 316 5.62 -10.13 24.65
C PRO A 316 4.29 -10.84 24.96
N ALA A 317 3.69 -10.50 26.10
CA ALA A 317 2.53 -11.22 26.63
C ALA A 317 1.22 -10.89 25.88
N ASP A 318 1.08 -9.64 25.46
CA ASP A 318 0.06 -9.15 24.53
C ASP A 318 0.04 -9.95 23.22
N ILE A 319 1.20 -10.15 22.57
CA ILE A 319 1.29 -10.96 21.36
C ILE A 319 0.86 -12.40 21.62
N LYS A 320 1.32 -12.99 22.72
CA LYS A 320 0.89 -14.36 23.08
C LYS A 320 -0.61 -14.47 23.29
N ASN A 321 -1.23 -13.44 23.87
CA ASN A 321 -2.67 -13.41 24.12
C ASN A 321 -3.45 -13.22 22.81
N ALA A 322 -2.98 -12.34 21.93
CA ALA A 322 -3.57 -12.10 20.61
C ALA A 322 -3.40 -13.33 19.68
N ALA A 323 -2.31 -14.07 19.82
CA ALA A 323 -1.96 -15.23 19.01
C ALA A 323 -2.28 -16.58 19.70
N VAL A 324 -3.41 -16.65 20.42
CA VAL A 324 -4.00 -17.94 20.87
C VAL A 324 -4.96 -18.45 19.80
N LYS A 325 -4.79 -19.70 19.36
CA LYS A 325 -5.66 -20.30 18.35
C LYS A 325 -7.12 -20.37 18.82
N TYR A 326 -8.06 -19.87 18.03
CA TYR A 326 -9.50 -20.06 18.22
C TYR A 326 -9.99 -21.49 17.97
N ALA A 327 -9.11 -22.38 17.52
CA ALA A 327 -9.36 -23.82 17.60
C ALA A 327 -9.41 -24.32 19.07
N ASP A 328 -8.85 -23.56 20.02
CA ASP A 328 -9.05 -23.78 21.45
C ASP A 328 -10.47 -23.30 21.86
N PRO A 329 -11.30 -24.16 22.48
CA PRO A 329 -12.66 -23.80 22.84
C PRO A 329 -12.77 -22.63 23.83
N GLU A 330 -11.80 -22.45 24.73
CA GLU A 330 -11.82 -21.36 25.70
C GLU A 330 -11.42 -20.05 25.04
N ALA A 331 -10.41 -20.07 24.14
CA ALA A 331 -10.06 -18.90 23.33
C ALA A 331 -11.24 -18.44 22.48
N MET A 332 -11.92 -19.38 21.82
CA MET A 332 -13.15 -19.09 21.07
C MET A 332 -14.27 -18.52 21.94
N ARG A 333 -14.46 -19.08 23.15
CA ARG A 333 -15.48 -18.60 24.09
C ARG A 333 -15.20 -17.16 24.53
N LEU A 334 -13.93 -16.83 24.76
CA LEU A 334 -13.50 -15.49 25.15
C LEU A 334 -13.65 -14.51 23.98
N ALA A 335 -13.25 -14.88 22.76
CA ALA A 335 -13.42 -14.05 21.56
C ALA A 335 -14.90 -13.72 21.27
N LYS A 336 -15.82 -14.63 21.60
CA LYS A 336 -17.28 -14.44 21.48
C LYS A 336 -17.91 -13.65 22.63
N ALA A 337 -17.16 -13.32 23.68
CA ALA A 337 -17.71 -12.72 24.88
C ALA A 337 -17.95 -11.21 24.69
N THR A 338 -19.05 -10.89 24.03
CA THR A 338 -19.54 -9.51 23.81
C THR A 338 -21.01 -9.39 24.21
N GLU A 339 -21.43 -8.19 24.60
CA GLU A 339 -22.85 -7.86 24.83
C GLU A 339 -23.60 -7.49 23.54
N ASP A 340 -22.87 -7.26 22.43
CA ASP A 340 -23.43 -6.89 21.14
C ASP A 340 -24.09 -8.11 20.46
N ALA A 341 -25.40 -8.01 20.21
CA ALA A 341 -26.18 -9.07 19.60
C ALA A 341 -25.85 -9.30 18.11
N PHE A 342 -25.46 -8.27 17.37
CA PHE A 342 -25.02 -8.38 15.98
C PHE A 342 -23.70 -9.11 15.89
N VAL A 343 -22.74 -8.79 16.77
CA VAL A 343 -21.44 -9.48 16.82
C VAL A 343 -21.62 -10.95 17.24
N GLN A 344 -22.52 -11.26 18.18
CA GLN A 344 -22.85 -12.65 18.54
C GLN A 344 -23.42 -13.45 17.36
N GLU A 345 -24.33 -12.83 16.58
CA GLU A 345 -24.94 -13.43 15.41
C GLU A 345 -23.95 -13.54 14.24
N ALA A 346 -23.08 -12.55 14.04
CA ALA A 346 -21.99 -12.57 13.08
C ALA A 346 -21.05 -13.74 13.34
N TRP A 347 -20.60 -13.92 14.58
CA TRP A 347 -19.84 -15.10 14.99
C TRP A 347 -20.54 -16.42 14.68
N ARG A 348 -21.88 -16.47 14.77
CA ARG A 348 -22.64 -17.67 14.42
C ARG A 348 -22.58 -17.91 12.90
N GLN A 349 -22.79 -16.86 12.11
CA GLN A 349 -22.80 -16.91 10.65
C GLN A 349 -21.41 -17.17 10.06
N THR A 350 -20.34 -16.54 10.56
CA THR A 350 -18.96 -16.80 10.12
C THR A 350 -18.58 -18.27 10.30
N ILE A 351 -18.92 -18.86 11.45
CA ILE A 351 -18.66 -20.29 11.71
C ILE A 351 -19.55 -21.19 10.84
N GLU A 352 -20.83 -20.85 10.67
CA GLU A 352 -21.74 -21.59 9.78
C GLU A 352 -21.26 -21.53 8.32
N ASN A 353 -20.73 -20.40 7.86
CA ASN A 353 -20.17 -20.22 6.53
C ASN A 353 -18.91 -21.06 6.33
N LEU A 354 -18.02 -21.11 7.32
CA LEU A 354 -16.87 -22.02 7.30
C LEU A 354 -17.32 -23.49 7.23
N ASP A 355 -18.29 -23.89 8.06
CA ASP A 355 -18.84 -25.24 8.08
C ASP A 355 -19.52 -25.60 6.75
N ASN A 356 -20.27 -24.67 6.16
CA ASN A 356 -20.92 -24.80 4.85
C ASN A 356 -19.91 -24.91 3.71
N ALA A 357 -18.78 -24.21 3.82
CA ALA A 357 -17.62 -24.37 2.93
C ALA A 357 -16.83 -25.67 3.21
N GLY A 358 -17.22 -26.45 4.23
CA GLY A 358 -16.55 -27.67 4.62
C GLY A 358 -15.16 -27.45 5.24
N LYS A 359 -14.89 -26.25 5.73
CA LYS A 359 -13.63 -25.84 6.33
C LYS A 359 -13.74 -25.85 7.85
N THR A 360 -12.60 -25.95 8.52
CA THR A 360 -12.50 -25.75 9.97
C THR A 360 -11.55 -24.63 10.27
N ILE A 361 -11.60 -24.11 11.49
CA ILE A 361 -10.60 -23.15 11.95
C ILE A 361 -9.18 -23.74 11.90
N ASP A 362 -9.04 -25.05 12.22
CA ASP A 362 -7.74 -25.73 12.13
C ASP A 362 -7.19 -25.80 10.69
N TYR A 363 -8.09 -25.90 9.70
CA TYR A 363 -7.72 -25.81 8.29
C TYR A 363 -7.07 -24.44 7.96
N LEU A 364 -7.64 -23.34 8.46
CA LEU A 364 -7.10 -22.00 8.23
C LEU A 364 -5.68 -21.86 8.81
N TYR A 365 -5.48 -22.29 10.06
CA TYR A 365 -4.14 -22.27 10.66
C TYR A 365 -3.14 -23.16 9.90
N ARG A 366 -3.55 -24.36 9.48
CA ARG A 366 -2.66 -25.25 8.72
C ARG A 366 -2.21 -24.58 7.42
N SER A 367 -3.15 -23.98 6.68
CA SER A 367 -2.83 -23.26 5.45
C SER A 367 -1.89 -22.08 5.72
N GLN A 368 -2.13 -21.31 6.78
CA GLN A 368 -1.26 -20.18 7.13
C GLN A 368 0.13 -20.63 7.56
N PHE A 369 0.27 -21.75 8.28
CA PHE A 369 1.58 -22.29 8.61
C PHE A 369 2.36 -22.73 7.37
N GLU A 370 1.70 -23.31 6.38
CA GLU A 370 2.35 -23.62 5.10
C GLU A 370 2.88 -22.36 4.41
N SER A 371 2.08 -21.29 4.36
CA SER A 371 2.53 -20.00 3.84
C SER A 371 3.74 -19.48 4.61
N GLN A 372 3.65 -19.45 5.95
CA GLN A 372 4.70 -18.96 6.83
C GLN A 372 6.00 -19.76 6.71
N VAL A 373 5.94 -21.07 6.42
CA VAL A 373 7.13 -21.89 6.18
C VAL A 373 7.88 -21.42 4.93
N LEU A 374 7.17 -21.00 3.88
CA LEU A 374 7.79 -20.47 2.67
C LEU A 374 8.39 -19.08 2.91
N THR A 375 7.70 -18.22 3.66
CA THR A 375 8.24 -16.92 4.10
C THR A 375 9.51 -17.10 4.95
N ALA A 376 9.49 -18.06 5.88
CA ALA A 376 10.66 -18.40 6.70
C ALA A 376 11.80 -18.95 5.86
N LEU A 377 11.52 -19.80 4.86
CA LEU A 377 12.52 -20.28 3.92
C LEU A 377 13.19 -19.11 3.19
N GLN A 378 12.41 -18.19 2.61
CA GLN A 378 12.94 -17.04 1.89
C GLN A 378 13.82 -16.18 2.79
N ALA A 379 13.35 -15.83 3.99
CA ALA A 379 14.12 -15.05 4.96
C ALA A 379 15.45 -15.73 5.31
N GLU A 380 15.46 -17.04 5.58
CA GLU A 380 16.71 -17.76 5.89
C GLU A 380 17.66 -17.84 4.68
N GLN A 381 17.14 -17.98 3.45
CA GLN A 381 17.97 -17.91 2.24
C GLN A 381 18.58 -16.51 2.07
N TYR A 382 17.81 -15.46 2.33
CA TYR A 382 18.29 -14.07 2.20
C TYR A 382 19.31 -13.73 3.28
N LEU A 383 19.08 -14.11 4.54
CA LEU A 383 20.07 -13.95 5.61
C LEU A 383 21.38 -14.71 5.32
N ALA A 384 21.29 -15.91 4.76
CA ALA A 384 22.46 -16.66 4.31
C ALA A 384 23.17 -15.97 3.14
N ALA A 385 22.40 -15.43 2.18
CA ALA A 385 22.91 -14.67 1.05
C ALA A 385 23.64 -13.40 1.49
N ASP A 386 23.07 -12.64 2.42
CA ASP A 386 23.65 -11.41 2.98
C ASP A 386 24.96 -11.71 3.71
N LYS A 387 24.97 -12.77 4.53
CA LYS A 387 26.18 -13.22 5.22
C LYS A 387 27.28 -13.64 4.23
N ALA A 388 26.91 -14.31 3.14
CA ALA A 388 27.86 -14.71 2.10
C ALA A 388 28.35 -13.50 1.28
N PHE A 389 27.46 -12.55 0.99
CA PHE A 389 27.76 -11.31 0.29
C PHE A 389 28.75 -10.45 1.09
N ALA A 390 28.49 -10.25 2.38
CA ALA A 390 29.39 -9.53 3.30
C ALA A 390 30.78 -10.19 3.43
N ALA A 391 30.92 -11.47 3.10
CA ALA A 391 32.18 -12.20 3.14
C ALA A 391 32.95 -12.19 1.80
N LYS A 392 32.42 -11.60 0.73
CA LYS A 392 33.09 -11.55 -0.58
C LYS A 392 34.37 -10.72 -0.51
N THR A 393 35.50 -11.31 -0.91
CA THR A 393 36.80 -10.62 -0.96
C THR A 393 36.96 -9.73 -2.19
N ASP A 394 36.19 -9.99 -3.24
CA ASP A 394 36.30 -9.33 -4.55
C ASP A 394 35.10 -8.41 -4.83
N LEU A 395 34.39 -7.96 -3.78
CA LEU A 395 33.18 -7.13 -3.91
C LEU A 395 33.43 -5.87 -4.74
N ASP A 396 34.56 -5.19 -4.50
CA ASP A 396 34.93 -3.99 -5.26
C ASP A 396 35.09 -4.28 -6.76
N ASN A 397 35.59 -5.47 -7.16
CA ASN A 397 35.68 -5.83 -8.58
C ASN A 397 34.29 -6.02 -9.20
N ASN A 398 33.36 -6.65 -8.49
CA ASN A 398 31.99 -6.81 -8.97
C ASN A 398 31.29 -5.45 -9.12
N ILE A 399 31.49 -4.54 -8.16
CA ILE A 399 30.97 -3.17 -8.24
C ILE A 399 31.56 -2.43 -9.44
N ILE A 400 32.86 -2.60 -9.71
CA ILE A 400 33.50 -2.03 -10.90
C ILE A 400 32.88 -2.59 -12.18
N GLU A 401 32.67 -3.91 -12.27
CA GLU A 401 32.07 -4.55 -13.45
C GLU A 401 30.64 -4.07 -13.69
N GLU A 402 29.84 -3.98 -12.62
CA GLU A 402 28.46 -3.51 -12.69
C GLU A 402 28.39 -2.04 -13.11
N TYR A 403 29.21 -1.17 -12.50
CA TYR A 403 29.31 0.23 -12.90
C TYR A 403 29.66 0.39 -14.38
N LYS A 404 30.62 -0.39 -14.89
CA LYS A 404 31.00 -0.34 -16.32
C LYS A 404 29.84 -0.71 -17.23
N TYR A 405 29.07 -1.73 -16.85
CA TYR A 405 27.89 -2.15 -17.59
C TYR A 405 26.82 -1.05 -17.60
N LEU A 406 26.50 -0.48 -16.44
CA LEU A 406 25.54 0.60 -16.29
C LEU A 406 25.97 1.87 -17.03
N PHE A 407 27.26 2.23 -16.97
CA PHE A 407 27.85 3.36 -17.68
C PHE A 407 27.70 3.24 -19.20
N GLU A 408 28.09 2.10 -19.78
CA GLU A 408 27.98 1.91 -21.24
C GLU A 408 26.52 1.80 -21.69
N THR A 409 25.65 1.18 -20.87
CA THR A 409 24.21 1.12 -21.15
C THR A 409 23.58 2.51 -21.17
N ALA A 410 23.89 3.36 -20.18
CA ALA A 410 23.42 4.75 -20.15
C ALA A 410 23.96 5.56 -21.34
N LYS A 411 25.23 5.38 -21.68
CA LYS A 411 25.88 6.05 -22.81
C LYS A 411 25.27 5.68 -24.16
N ASP A 412 24.90 4.42 -24.36
CA ASP A 412 24.23 3.96 -25.58
C ASP A 412 22.81 4.55 -25.74
N GLY A 413 22.22 5.10 -24.67
CA GLY A 413 20.94 5.82 -24.73
C GLY A 413 21.02 7.16 -25.48
N TYR A 414 22.18 7.83 -25.47
CA TYR A 414 22.35 9.17 -26.06
C TYR A 414 22.79 9.10 -27.53
N THR A 415 21.87 8.67 -28.40
CA THR A 415 22.10 8.60 -29.86
C THR A 415 21.54 9.81 -30.61
N GLY A 416 22.01 10.07 -31.83
CA GLY A 416 21.52 11.17 -32.67
C GLY A 416 22.52 12.30 -32.85
N ASP A 417 22.02 13.48 -33.22
CA ASP A 417 22.81 14.72 -33.24
C ASP A 417 22.80 15.40 -31.85
N THR A 418 23.54 16.50 -31.72
CA THR A 418 23.72 17.20 -30.44
C THR A 418 22.40 17.63 -29.80
N ASP A 419 21.40 18.02 -30.61
CA ASP A 419 20.13 18.51 -30.09
C ASP A 419 19.28 17.34 -29.56
N ALA A 420 19.21 16.23 -30.30
CA ALA A 420 18.55 15.01 -29.81
C ALA A 420 19.21 14.44 -28.55
N GLN A 421 20.54 14.51 -28.45
CA GLN A 421 21.26 14.12 -27.24
C GLN A 421 20.97 15.03 -26.06
N LYS A 422 20.77 16.34 -26.29
CA LYS A 422 20.36 17.30 -25.25
C LYS A 422 18.94 17.03 -24.77
N GLU A 423 17.99 16.80 -25.67
CA GLU A 423 16.60 16.46 -25.31
C GLU A 423 16.55 15.19 -24.45
N ALA A 424 17.23 14.11 -24.88
CA ALA A 424 17.32 12.87 -24.12
C ALA A 424 18.01 13.04 -22.76
N PHE A 425 18.99 13.96 -22.67
CA PHE A 425 19.63 14.30 -21.40
C PHE A 425 18.70 15.05 -20.46
N ILE A 426 17.92 16.01 -20.96
CA ILE A 426 16.93 16.78 -20.18
C ILE A 426 15.82 15.86 -19.68
N GLU A 427 15.33 14.93 -20.52
CA GLU A 427 14.35 13.91 -20.11
C GLU A 427 14.92 13.03 -18.99
N ALA A 428 16.14 12.52 -19.15
CA ALA A 428 16.78 11.67 -18.15
C ALA A 428 16.99 12.37 -16.79
N ILE A 429 17.39 13.65 -16.76
CA ILE A 429 17.47 14.40 -15.49
C ILE A 429 16.07 14.77 -14.98
N GLY A 430 15.08 14.95 -15.84
CA GLY A 430 13.68 15.14 -15.44
C GLY A 430 13.13 13.93 -14.68
N ASP A 431 13.49 12.72 -15.12
CA ASP A 431 13.10 11.45 -14.50
C ASP A 431 13.88 11.14 -13.20
N GLY A 432 14.98 11.86 -12.92
CA GLY A 432 15.78 11.73 -11.70
C GLY A 432 17.26 11.40 -11.93
N VAL A 433 18.13 11.78 -10.98
CA VAL A 433 19.60 11.62 -11.13
C VAL A 433 20.16 10.30 -10.61
N ASP A 434 19.35 9.49 -9.91
CA ASP A 434 19.80 8.25 -9.28
C ASP A 434 20.37 7.22 -10.25
N ALA A 435 19.75 7.11 -11.42
CA ALA A 435 20.14 6.16 -12.45
C ALA A 435 21.17 6.74 -13.43
N MET A 436 21.70 7.95 -13.20
CA MET A 436 22.62 8.59 -14.12
C MET A 436 24.07 8.11 -13.95
N TYR A 437 24.40 7.02 -14.64
CA TYR A 437 25.76 6.47 -14.68
C TYR A 437 26.67 7.13 -15.73
N TYR A 438 26.12 7.85 -16.72
CA TYR A 438 26.87 8.54 -17.78
C TYR A 438 26.38 9.98 -17.98
N TYR A 439 27.31 10.89 -18.27
CA TYR A 439 27.01 12.27 -18.63
C TYR A 439 27.57 12.62 -20.02
N PRO A 440 26.72 13.01 -20.98
CA PRO A 440 27.19 13.40 -22.30
C PRO A 440 27.88 14.78 -22.25
N SER A 441 29.01 14.91 -22.97
CA SER A 441 29.74 16.19 -23.08
C SER A 441 29.03 17.16 -24.03
N LEU A 442 27.95 17.80 -23.56
CA LEU A 442 27.12 18.73 -24.33
C LEU A 442 27.26 20.17 -23.79
N GLU A 443 27.19 21.18 -24.66
CA GLU A 443 27.20 22.60 -24.25
C GLU A 443 25.92 22.95 -23.45
N ASN A 444 26.06 23.86 -22.47
CA ASN A 444 24.97 24.42 -21.63
C ASN A 444 24.22 23.39 -20.76
N THR A 445 24.89 22.31 -20.36
CA THR A 445 24.30 21.28 -19.49
C THR A 445 24.55 21.54 -18.00
N ASP A 446 25.50 22.43 -17.67
CA ASP A 446 25.78 22.91 -16.31
C ASP A 446 24.85 24.04 -15.84
N GLU A 447 23.89 24.42 -16.69
CA GLU A 447 22.86 25.42 -16.44
C GLU A 447 21.60 24.83 -15.80
N TYR A 448 21.47 23.49 -15.78
CA TYR A 448 20.36 22.78 -15.15
C TYR A 448 20.62 22.54 -13.66
N TYR A 449 19.58 22.70 -12.85
CA TYR A 449 19.63 22.50 -11.39
C TYR A 449 18.24 22.19 -10.87
N TYR A 450 18.17 21.58 -9.69
CA TYR A 450 16.91 21.36 -9.00
C TYR A 450 16.71 22.38 -7.90
N VAL A 451 15.45 22.73 -7.66
CA VAL A 451 15.06 23.57 -6.54
C VAL A 451 14.00 22.91 -5.70
N TYR A 452 14.16 22.99 -4.39
CA TYR A 452 13.02 22.91 -3.48
C TYR A 452 12.31 24.25 -3.48
N GLN A 453 10.99 24.19 -3.32
CA GLN A 453 10.12 25.34 -3.27
C GLN A 453 9.26 25.32 -2.01
N ILE A 454 8.98 26.51 -1.48
CA ILE A 454 7.87 26.73 -0.56
C ILE A 454 6.93 27.76 -1.21
N LEU A 455 5.69 27.36 -1.45
CA LEU A 455 4.59 28.21 -1.86
C LEU A 455 3.73 28.55 -0.64
N PHE A 456 3.50 29.85 -0.42
CA PHE A 456 2.41 30.34 0.41
C PHE A 456 1.31 30.86 -0.51
N SER A 457 0.23 30.09 -0.66
CA SER A 457 -0.83 30.40 -1.61
C SER A 457 -1.66 31.60 -1.16
N PHE A 458 -2.15 32.38 -2.12
CA PHE A 458 -3.16 33.40 -1.82
C PHE A 458 -4.52 32.78 -1.51
N THR A 459 -5.35 33.51 -0.76
CA THR A 459 -6.76 33.12 -0.59
C THR A 459 -7.49 33.24 -1.93
N ASP A 460 -8.59 32.52 -2.13
CA ASP A 460 -9.37 32.59 -3.38
C ASP A 460 -9.79 34.02 -3.74
N GLU A 461 -10.07 34.85 -2.74
CA GLU A 461 -10.45 36.25 -2.91
C GLU A 461 -9.26 37.10 -3.38
N GLN A 462 -8.07 36.85 -2.83
CA GLN A 462 -6.83 37.49 -3.24
C GLN A 462 -6.43 37.04 -4.64
N ALA A 463 -6.49 35.73 -4.93
CA ALA A 463 -6.22 35.17 -6.25
C ALA A 463 -7.21 35.70 -7.31
N ALA A 464 -8.51 35.75 -6.99
CA ALA A 464 -9.51 36.35 -7.86
C ALA A 464 -9.24 37.84 -8.13
N PHE A 465 -8.87 38.60 -7.10
CA PHE A 465 -8.51 40.02 -7.25
C PHE A 465 -7.26 40.21 -8.12
N LEU A 466 -6.20 39.41 -7.93
CA LEU A 466 -5.00 39.47 -8.76
C LEU A 466 -5.28 39.10 -10.22
N LYS A 467 -6.17 38.13 -10.45
CA LYS A 467 -6.63 37.74 -11.78
C LYS A 467 -7.41 38.85 -12.49
N GLU A 468 -8.10 39.73 -11.76
CA GLU A 468 -8.75 40.92 -12.34
C GLU A 468 -7.73 41.99 -12.81
N LEU A 469 -6.49 41.94 -12.33
CA LEU A 469 -5.39 42.85 -12.70
C LEU A 469 -4.53 42.34 -13.88
N ASP A 470 -4.94 41.24 -14.53
CA ASP A 470 -4.21 40.58 -15.61
C ASP A 470 -3.63 41.56 -16.65
N GLY A 471 -2.31 41.48 -16.86
CA GLY A 471 -1.55 42.31 -17.80
C GLY A 471 -0.94 43.62 -17.25
N ASP A 472 -1.11 43.95 -15.96
CA ASP A 472 -0.43 45.08 -15.29
C ASP A 472 0.58 44.57 -14.24
N GLU A 473 1.77 44.18 -14.70
CA GLU A 473 2.84 43.60 -13.87
C GLU A 473 3.24 44.48 -12.67
N ASP A 474 3.23 45.81 -12.83
CA ASP A 474 3.61 46.73 -11.75
C ASP A 474 2.53 46.76 -10.66
N ALA A 475 1.24 46.75 -11.04
CA ALA A 475 0.14 46.68 -10.10
C ALA A 475 0.11 45.33 -9.36
N ILE A 476 0.29 44.22 -10.07
CA ILE A 476 0.38 42.88 -9.48
C ILE A 476 1.52 42.85 -8.46
N LYS A 477 2.73 43.35 -8.81
CA LYS A 477 3.87 43.43 -7.87
C LYS A 477 3.58 44.26 -6.62
N GLU A 478 2.92 45.41 -6.73
CA GLU A 478 2.55 46.24 -5.58
C GLU A 478 1.52 45.57 -4.66
N PHE A 479 0.43 45.04 -5.23
CA PHE A 479 -0.61 44.38 -4.44
C PHE A 479 -0.12 43.10 -3.79
N THR A 480 0.72 42.33 -4.50
CA THR A 480 1.25 41.10 -3.95
C THR A 480 2.17 41.35 -2.76
N LYS A 481 2.95 42.43 -2.80
CA LYS A 481 3.74 42.88 -1.64
C LYS A 481 2.88 43.34 -0.46
N MET A 482 1.73 43.98 -0.73
CA MET A 482 0.77 44.31 0.32
C MET A 482 0.14 43.06 0.94
N PHE A 483 -0.15 42.04 0.13
CA PHE A 483 -0.66 40.77 0.62
C PHE A 483 0.38 40.01 1.44
N TYR A 484 1.66 39.99 1.04
CA TYR A 484 2.73 39.37 1.83
C TYR A 484 2.78 39.84 3.30
N GLU A 485 2.57 41.13 3.57
CA GLU A 485 2.59 41.66 4.96
C GLU A 485 1.37 41.24 5.80
N GLN A 486 0.30 40.79 5.14
CA GLN A 486 -0.98 40.42 5.72
C GLN A 486 -1.27 38.92 5.66
N LEU A 487 -0.55 38.18 4.80
CA LEU A 487 -0.75 36.77 4.58
C LEU A 487 -0.39 35.99 5.83
N THR A 488 -1.26 35.04 6.18
CA THR A 488 -1.08 34.13 7.30
C THR A 488 -1.04 32.69 6.81
N THR A 489 -0.48 31.83 7.64
CA THR A 489 -0.31 30.40 7.40
C THR A 489 -0.36 29.69 8.76
N GLN A 490 -0.47 28.37 8.78
CA GLN A 490 -0.38 27.55 9.98
C GLN A 490 0.68 26.49 9.74
N ALA A 491 1.41 26.02 10.75
CA ALA A 491 2.33 24.89 10.56
C ALA A 491 1.54 23.57 10.45
N SER A 492 1.93 22.66 9.55
CA SER A 492 1.41 21.29 9.52
C SER A 492 1.85 20.53 10.77
N ASN A 493 0.97 19.65 11.26
CA ASN A 493 1.31 18.67 12.28
C ASN A 493 1.76 17.37 11.59
N PRO A 494 3.07 17.03 11.63
CA PRO A 494 3.57 15.80 11.01
C PRO A 494 3.04 14.54 11.69
N ASP A 495 2.62 14.64 12.95
CA ASP A 495 2.05 13.53 13.72
C ASP A 495 0.51 13.53 13.63
N PHE A 496 -0.06 14.12 12.57
CA PHE A 496 -1.50 14.19 12.41
C PHE A 496 -2.12 12.80 12.17
N ASP A 497 -2.85 12.31 13.15
CA ASP A 497 -3.73 11.16 13.02
C ASP A 497 -5.18 11.61 12.78
N ALA A 498 -5.73 11.31 11.61
CA ALA A 498 -7.12 11.66 11.25
C ALA A 498 -8.18 10.88 12.06
N THR A 499 -7.78 9.82 12.76
CA THR A 499 -8.64 9.00 13.61
C THR A 499 -8.65 9.47 15.08
N ASP A 500 -7.67 10.28 15.49
CA ASP A 500 -7.60 10.87 16.83
C ASP A 500 -8.31 12.24 16.86
N GLU A 501 -9.49 12.29 17.50
CA GLU A 501 -10.28 13.53 17.68
C GLU A 501 -9.52 14.67 18.39
N THR A 502 -8.38 14.39 19.04
CA THR A 502 -7.53 15.38 19.71
C THR A 502 -6.33 15.85 18.88
N SER A 503 -6.09 15.19 17.75
CA SER A 503 -5.03 15.52 16.81
C SER A 503 -5.45 16.71 15.94
N ALA A 504 -4.77 17.85 16.12
CA ALA A 504 -4.93 19.00 15.26
C ALA A 504 -3.96 18.89 14.08
N PRO A 505 -4.40 18.97 12.81
CA PRO A 505 -3.52 18.88 11.65
C PRO A 505 -2.70 20.15 11.43
N PHE A 506 -3.10 21.26 12.05
CA PHE A 506 -2.41 22.53 11.96
C PHE A 506 -2.20 23.17 13.32
N GLY A 507 -1.06 23.85 13.46
CA GLY A 507 -0.77 24.71 14.60
C GLY A 507 -1.55 26.04 14.56
N ASP A 508 -1.15 26.96 15.43
CA ASP A 508 -1.73 28.30 15.49
C ASP A 508 -1.45 29.11 14.20
N GLU A 509 -2.34 30.06 13.88
CA GLU A 509 -2.15 30.99 12.76
C GLU A 509 -0.97 31.95 13.01
N GLU A 510 -0.06 32.01 12.04
CA GLU A 510 1.15 32.83 12.03
C GLU A 510 1.23 33.67 10.75
N LYS A 511 1.93 34.81 10.82
CA LYS A 511 2.20 35.61 9.61
C LYS A 511 3.27 34.96 8.75
N VAL A 512 3.05 34.90 7.44
CA VAL A 512 4.04 34.41 6.47
C VAL A 512 5.37 35.17 6.60
N SER A 513 5.33 36.49 6.78
CA SER A 513 6.53 37.30 7.00
C SER A 513 7.34 36.87 8.23
N ALA A 514 6.69 36.43 9.32
CA ALA A 514 7.38 35.91 10.49
C ALA A 514 8.02 34.54 10.23
N VAL A 515 7.36 33.67 9.46
CA VAL A 515 7.90 32.37 9.04
C VAL A 515 9.14 32.55 8.17
N VAL A 516 9.09 33.47 7.18
CA VAL A 516 10.21 33.79 6.29
C VAL A 516 11.39 34.39 7.07
N GLU A 517 11.14 35.31 8.00
CA GLU A 517 12.20 35.87 8.87
C GLU A 517 12.87 34.80 9.75
N ARG A 518 12.08 33.83 10.24
CA ARG A 518 12.57 32.72 11.06
C ARG A 518 13.44 31.77 10.23
N LEU A 519 12.96 31.34 9.06
CA LEU A 519 13.72 30.52 8.11
C LEU A 519 15.04 31.20 7.72
N GLN A 520 14.98 32.49 7.36
CA GLN A 520 16.18 33.26 7.02
C GLN A 520 17.20 33.25 8.17
N SER A 521 16.74 33.45 9.40
CA SER A 521 17.60 33.50 10.59
C SER A 521 18.27 32.15 10.88
N GLU A 522 17.54 31.05 10.74
CA GLU A 522 18.04 29.69 10.94
C GLU A 522 19.08 29.32 9.88
N LEU A 523 18.81 29.60 8.60
CA LEU A 523 19.76 29.38 7.51
C LEU A 523 21.02 30.23 7.70
N GLN A 524 20.88 31.53 8.02
CA GLN A 524 22.02 32.40 8.32
C GLN A 524 22.86 31.90 9.51
N ALA A 525 22.24 31.26 10.50
CA ALA A 525 22.96 30.66 11.63
C ALA A 525 23.81 29.45 11.21
N VAL A 526 23.28 28.55 10.38
CA VAL A 526 24.04 27.42 9.79
C VAL A 526 25.24 27.93 9.00
N TYR A 527 25.01 28.95 8.18
CA TYR A 527 26.02 29.57 7.33
C TYR A 527 27.13 30.30 8.10
N GLY A 528 26.77 30.98 9.18
CA GLY A 528 27.70 31.63 10.09
C GLY A 528 28.50 30.68 10.98
N ASP A 529 28.14 29.38 11.04
CA ASP A 529 28.80 28.42 11.91
C ASP A 529 30.20 28.05 11.40
N SER A 530 31.23 28.66 12.00
CA SER A 530 32.63 28.39 11.66
C SER A 530 33.12 26.98 12.02
N ALA A 531 32.35 26.20 12.79
CA ALA A 531 32.72 24.83 13.19
C ALA A 531 32.33 23.77 12.15
N LYS A 532 31.37 24.08 11.25
CA LYS A 532 30.92 23.19 10.18
C LYS A 532 31.75 23.38 8.91
N SER A 533 32.06 22.27 8.24
CA SER A 533 32.55 22.24 6.86
C SER A 533 31.49 22.73 5.87
N ALA A 534 31.89 23.00 4.62
CA ALA A 534 30.96 23.42 3.57
C ALA A 534 29.85 22.38 3.32
N ALA A 535 30.19 21.08 3.32
CA ALA A 535 29.23 19.99 3.14
C ALA A 535 28.25 19.87 4.31
N GLU A 536 28.73 19.97 5.56
CA GLU A 536 27.87 19.94 6.75
C GLU A 536 26.90 21.13 6.80
N LYS A 537 27.31 22.29 6.28
CA LYS A 537 26.42 23.46 6.16
C LYS A 537 25.37 23.27 5.08
N GLN A 538 25.75 22.73 3.92
CA GLN A 538 24.83 22.40 2.84
C GLN A 538 23.75 21.43 3.32
N ALA A 539 24.15 20.30 3.91
CA ALA A 539 23.22 19.30 4.42
C ALA A 539 22.26 19.89 5.47
N ALA A 540 22.78 20.64 6.45
CA ALA A 540 21.95 21.26 7.48
C ALA A 540 21.00 22.34 6.94
N ALA A 541 21.42 23.10 5.92
CA ALA A 541 20.57 24.10 5.30
C ALA A 541 19.41 23.47 4.50
N ILE A 542 19.71 22.41 3.74
CA ILE A 542 18.69 21.61 3.05
C ILE A 542 17.71 21.03 4.06
N GLU A 543 18.20 20.41 5.14
CA GLU A 543 17.37 19.84 6.20
C GLU A 543 16.40 20.87 6.80
N ILE A 544 16.88 22.08 7.11
CA ILE A 544 16.03 23.17 7.59
C ILE A 544 14.99 23.58 6.54
N PHE A 545 15.39 23.75 5.28
CA PHE A 545 14.46 24.17 4.24
C PHE A 545 13.38 23.12 3.97
N VAL A 546 13.76 21.83 3.94
CA VAL A 546 12.85 20.69 3.78
C VAL A 546 11.89 20.60 4.97
N ASP A 547 12.36 20.81 6.21
CA ASP A 547 11.48 20.87 7.39
C ASP A 547 10.43 21.98 7.26
N TYR A 548 10.82 23.17 6.79
CA TYR A 548 9.87 24.24 6.50
C TYR A 548 8.95 23.92 5.31
N MET A 549 9.43 23.21 4.30
CA MET A 549 8.63 22.75 3.16
C MET A 549 7.51 21.83 3.64
N TYR A 550 7.81 20.76 4.38
CA TYR A 550 6.79 19.87 4.96
C TYR A 550 5.84 20.60 5.93
N LYS A 551 6.33 21.58 6.68
CA LYS A 551 5.49 22.35 7.62
C LYS A 551 4.55 23.33 6.92
N TYR A 552 4.99 24.03 5.89
CA TYR A 552 4.33 25.25 5.43
C TYR A 552 3.92 25.27 3.96
N ASN A 553 4.41 24.35 3.15
CA ASN A 553 4.27 24.43 1.72
C ASN A 553 2.84 24.10 1.26
N ASP A 554 2.28 24.99 0.44
CA ASP A 554 0.96 24.82 -0.17
C ASP A 554 1.03 24.25 -1.59
N ASP A 555 2.22 23.93 -2.09
CA ASP A 555 2.43 23.23 -3.36
C ASP A 555 2.60 21.71 -3.11
N PRO A 556 1.58 20.88 -3.34
CA PRO A 556 1.70 19.43 -3.21
C PRO A 556 2.57 18.79 -4.31
N GLY A 557 2.74 19.46 -5.46
CA GLY A 557 3.46 18.90 -6.61
C GLY A 557 4.95 18.67 -6.34
N ILE A 558 5.57 19.46 -5.47
CA ILE A 558 7.01 19.37 -5.17
C ILE A 558 7.37 18.07 -4.46
N PHE A 559 6.43 17.47 -3.71
CA PHE A 559 6.67 16.24 -2.94
C PHE A 559 6.69 14.98 -3.82
N ASN A 560 6.21 15.07 -5.06
CA ASN A 560 6.35 14.02 -6.07
C ASN A 560 7.73 13.99 -6.73
N ASN A 561 8.64 14.90 -6.34
CA ASN A 561 9.96 15.04 -6.94
C ASN A 561 11.03 14.97 -5.84
N ASP A 562 11.74 13.85 -5.75
CA ASP A 562 12.77 13.60 -4.72
C ASP A 562 13.81 14.73 -4.66
N TYR A 563 14.15 15.31 -5.81
CA TYR A 563 15.13 16.38 -5.96
C TYR A 563 14.50 17.77 -5.99
N GLY A 564 13.18 17.89 -6.04
CA GLY A 564 12.46 19.11 -6.35
C GLY A 564 12.36 19.41 -7.86
N TYR A 565 11.95 20.61 -8.22
CA TYR A 565 11.68 20.96 -9.62
C TYR A 565 12.96 21.24 -10.42
N LEU A 566 13.02 20.70 -11.64
CA LEU A 566 14.11 20.98 -12.57
C LEU A 566 13.97 22.40 -13.17
N MET A 567 15.04 23.16 -13.06
CA MET A 567 15.19 24.51 -13.60
C MET A 567 16.40 24.61 -14.52
N THR A 568 16.41 25.67 -15.33
CA THR A 568 17.52 26.06 -16.20
C THR A 568 17.87 27.53 -15.97
N ALA A 569 19.12 27.91 -16.25
CA ALA A 569 19.57 29.31 -16.27
C ALA A 569 19.09 30.08 -17.52
N GLU A 570 18.47 29.41 -18.50
CA GLU A 570 17.81 30.02 -19.66
C GLU A 570 16.27 29.98 -19.49
N PRO A 571 15.66 30.95 -18.79
CA PRO A 571 14.27 30.87 -18.33
C PRO A 571 13.22 30.87 -19.45
N GLU A 572 13.58 31.32 -20.65
CA GLU A 572 12.71 31.46 -21.82
C GLU A 572 12.18 30.13 -22.38
N ASP A 573 12.77 28.99 -22.00
CA ASP A 573 12.42 27.65 -22.47
C ASP A 573 11.81 26.74 -21.38
N SER A 574 11.52 27.28 -20.19
CA SER A 574 11.26 26.47 -18.99
C SER A 574 9.79 26.11 -18.71
N GLY A 575 8.84 26.78 -19.37
CA GLY A 575 7.39 26.59 -19.14
C GLY A 575 6.86 27.11 -17.79
N TRP A 576 7.74 27.59 -16.89
CA TRP A 576 7.36 28.17 -15.60
C TRP A 576 6.89 29.63 -15.71
N VAL A 577 6.14 30.10 -14.71
CA VAL A 577 5.75 31.51 -14.61
C VAL A 577 6.98 32.42 -14.41
N ASP A 578 6.94 33.64 -14.93
CA ASP A 578 8.11 34.56 -14.92
C ASP A 578 8.68 34.79 -13.53
N ALA A 579 7.82 34.94 -12.51
CA ALA A 579 8.26 35.11 -11.11
C ALA A 579 9.06 33.91 -10.59
N PHE A 580 8.73 32.71 -11.04
CA PHE A 580 9.43 31.47 -10.68
C PHE A 580 10.84 31.45 -11.30
N ASN A 581 10.90 31.78 -12.59
CA ASN A 581 12.14 31.90 -13.35
C ASN A 581 13.07 33.00 -12.83
N GLU A 582 12.53 34.17 -12.52
CA GLU A 582 13.27 35.28 -11.92
C GLU A 582 13.88 34.90 -10.56
N LEU A 583 13.15 34.10 -9.76
CA LEU A 583 13.62 33.62 -8.47
C LEU A 583 14.76 32.61 -8.63
N GLY A 584 14.59 31.62 -9.51
CA GLY A 584 15.61 30.61 -9.83
C GLY A 584 16.91 31.23 -10.31
N ASP A 585 16.85 32.17 -11.28
CA ASP A 585 18.04 32.87 -11.78
C ASP A 585 18.74 33.67 -10.66
N ALA A 586 17.96 34.36 -9.81
CA ALA A 586 18.52 35.15 -8.71
C ALA A 586 19.35 34.31 -7.72
N ILE A 587 18.85 33.12 -7.34
CA ILE A 587 19.57 32.20 -6.45
C ILE A 587 20.70 31.45 -7.16
N PHE A 588 20.58 31.16 -8.46
CA PHE A 588 21.59 30.44 -9.23
C PHE A 588 22.80 31.29 -9.61
N THR A 589 22.56 32.56 -9.95
CA THR A 589 23.59 33.54 -10.29
C THR A 589 24.36 34.01 -9.05
N TYR A 590 23.75 33.93 -7.87
CA TYR A 590 24.41 34.31 -6.63
C TYR A 590 25.44 33.28 -6.16
N ASN A 591 26.72 33.60 -6.34
CA ASN A 591 27.82 32.80 -5.82
C ASN A 591 28.27 33.31 -4.44
N ASN A 592 27.81 32.65 -3.38
CA ASN A 592 28.00 33.15 -2.04
C ASN A 592 29.36 32.79 -1.42
N THR A 593 30.37 33.61 -1.72
CA THR A 593 31.69 33.52 -1.06
C THR A 593 31.68 33.99 0.40
N ALA A 594 30.66 34.73 0.85
CA ALA A 594 30.52 35.24 2.22
C ALA A 594 29.86 34.23 3.19
N ILE A 595 29.17 33.22 2.67
CA ILE A 595 28.50 32.13 3.41
C ILE A 595 29.31 30.81 3.40
N GLY A 596 30.55 30.85 2.91
CA GLY A 596 31.53 29.78 3.16
C GLY A 596 31.84 28.86 1.98
N GLY A 597 31.64 29.31 0.74
CA GLY A 597 32.18 28.63 -0.44
C GLY A 597 31.55 27.27 -0.76
N MET A 598 30.24 27.11 -0.49
CA MET A 598 29.51 25.84 -0.56
C MET A 598 29.09 25.39 -1.98
N GLY A 599 29.56 26.05 -3.04
CA GLY A 599 28.96 25.87 -4.37
C GLY A 599 27.54 26.47 -4.41
N LYS A 600 26.73 26.06 -5.40
CA LYS A 600 25.36 26.58 -5.59
C LYS A 600 24.31 25.86 -4.74
N VAL A 601 24.54 24.60 -4.37
CA VAL A 601 23.58 23.79 -3.61
C VAL A 601 23.45 24.27 -2.17
N GLY A 602 22.23 24.21 -1.65
CA GLY A 602 21.81 24.81 -0.40
C GLY A 602 21.57 26.31 -0.51
N ASN A 603 21.91 26.99 -1.63
CA ASN A 603 21.66 28.43 -1.69
C ASN A 603 20.17 28.74 -1.83
N ALA A 604 19.67 29.60 -0.94
CA ALA A 604 18.33 30.18 -0.98
C ALA A 604 18.38 31.73 -0.97
N PHE A 605 19.56 32.32 -1.09
CA PHE A 605 19.78 33.75 -0.89
C PHE A 605 20.09 34.47 -2.20
N GLU A 606 19.81 35.76 -2.23
CA GLU A 606 20.23 36.65 -3.32
C GLU A 606 21.50 37.45 -2.98
N ALA A 607 21.94 38.26 -3.95
CA ALA A 607 23.15 39.08 -3.88
C ALA A 607 23.26 39.98 -2.64
N ASP A 608 22.14 40.43 -2.09
CA ASP A 608 22.10 41.32 -0.93
C ASP A 608 22.09 40.58 0.43
N GLY A 609 22.12 39.24 0.42
CA GLY A 609 22.13 38.40 1.62
C GLY A 609 20.77 38.22 2.28
N THR A 610 19.68 38.57 1.59
CA THR A 610 18.31 38.26 2.00
C THR A 610 17.84 36.93 1.40
N LEU A 611 16.91 36.26 2.10
CA LEU A 611 16.26 35.05 1.63
C LEU A 611 15.44 35.41 0.38
N ALA A 612 15.69 34.70 -0.72
CA ALA A 612 15.10 34.98 -2.00
C ALA A 612 13.62 34.60 -2.01
N TRP A 613 12.76 35.52 -2.47
CA TRP A 613 11.35 35.23 -2.69
C TRP A 613 10.79 36.05 -3.86
N ARG A 614 9.80 35.51 -4.55
CA ARG A 614 9.05 36.21 -5.59
C ARG A 614 7.56 35.96 -5.45
N ALA A 615 6.80 36.88 -6.01
CA ALA A 615 5.34 36.91 -5.98
C ALA A 615 4.81 36.54 -7.37
N SER A 616 3.89 35.60 -7.45
CA SER A 616 3.13 35.26 -8.67
C SER A 616 1.63 35.46 -8.44
N ASP A 617 0.80 35.07 -9.40
CA ASP A 617 -0.65 34.95 -9.25
C ASP A 617 -1.08 33.78 -8.34
N TYR A 618 -0.19 32.80 -8.08
CA TYR A 618 -0.44 31.69 -7.16
C TYR A 618 -0.14 32.05 -5.71
N GLY A 619 0.89 32.85 -5.45
CA GLY A 619 1.34 33.08 -4.08
C GLY A 619 2.74 33.68 -3.95
N ILE A 620 3.31 33.48 -2.76
CA ILE A 620 4.69 33.82 -2.43
C ILE A 620 5.55 32.58 -2.55
N HIS A 621 6.53 32.61 -3.45
CA HIS A 621 7.48 31.53 -3.69
C HIS A 621 8.79 31.82 -2.97
N LEU A 622 9.31 30.81 -2.28
CA LEU A 622 10.70 30.73 -1.83
C LEU A 622 11.36 29.54 -2.51
N MET A 623 12.66 29.65 -2.78
CA MET A 623 13.42 28.57 -3.40
C MET A 623 14.74 28.34 -2.71
N MET A 624 15.17 27.07 -2.72
CA MET A 624 16.53 26.66 -2.40
C MET A 624 17.02 25.73 -3.50
N ILE A 625 18.26 25.91 -3.95
CA ILE A 625 18.92 24.92 -4.83
C ILE A 625 19.13 23.64 -4.02
N SER A 626 18.33 22.62 -4.29
CA SER A 626 18.31 21.34 -3.56
C SER A 626 19.44 20.42 -4.03
N ALA A 627 19.62 20.39 -5.34
CA ALA A 627 20.68 19.69 -6.02
C ALA A 627 21.04 20.47 -7.27
N THR A 628 22.25 20.29 -7.76
CA THR A 628 22.42 20.36 -9.21
C THR A 628 22.78 18.95 -9.64
N PRO A 629 22.38 18.53 -10.86
CA PRO A 629 22.78 17.23 -11.38
C PRO A 629 24.28 16.92 -11.17
N PHE A 630 25.14 17.96 -11.04
CA PHE A 630 26.59 17.82 -10.85
C PHE A 630 27.24 18.83 -9.88
N ALA A 631 26.60 19.18 -8.76
CA ALA A 631 27.22 20.05 -7.74
C ALA A 631 28.04 19.23 -6.74
N GLY A 632 29.28 19.66 -6.50
CA GLY A 632 30.07 19.14 -5.38
C GLY A 632 30.78 17.81 -5.61
N ALA A 633 30.67 17.17 -6.77
CA ALA A 633 31.66 16.18 -7.18
C ALA A 633 32.97 16.92 -7.45
N GLU A 634 33.80 17.13 -6.42
CA GLU A 634 35.22 17.29 -6.68
C GLU A 634 35.65 16.04 -7.44
N LYS A 635 35.83 16.20 -8.74
CA LYS A 635 36.31 15.16 -9.64
C LYS A 635 37.74 14.85 -9.16
N ILE A 636 37.92 13.80 -8.38
CA ILE A 636 39.22 13.55 -7.76
C ILE A 636 39.54 12.07 -7.96
N SER A 637 40.43 11.81 -8.91
CA SER A 637 41.19 10.56 -9.00
C SER A 637 41.86 10.20 -7.68
N ALA A 638 42.37 8.99 -7.57
CA ALA A 638 43.17 8.60 -6.40
C ALA A 638 44.40 9.52 -6.16
N ASP A 639 44.82 10.31 -7.16
CA ASP A 639 45.94 11.26 -7.09
C ASP A 639 45.55 12.74 -6.99
N GLY A 640 44.26 13.07 -6.95
CA GLY A 640 43.80 14.46 -6.77
C GLY A 640 43.30 15.18 -8.03
N THR A 641 43.12 14.49 -9.16
CA THR A 641 42.86 15.08 -10.49
C THR A 641 41.42 14.93 -10.99
N LEU A 642 40.94 15.92 -11.74
CA LEU A 642 39.56 16.00 -12.25
C LEU A 642 39.30 15.07 -13.45
N PHE A 643 38.31 14.18 -13.33
CA PHE A 643 37.73 13.39 -14.42
C PHE A 643 36.64 14.13 -15.21
N ASN A 644 36.47 13.76 -16.49
CA ASN A 644 35.33 14.14 -17.31
C ASN A 644 34.31 13.00 -17.30
N GLU A 645 33.06 13.26 -16.94
CA GLU A 645 31.99 12.24 -16.84
C GLU A 645 31.58 11.66 -18.20
N ALA A 646 31.97 12.30 -19.30
CA ALA A 646 31.90 11.70 -20.64
C ALA A 646 32.94 10.59 -20.88
N GLN A 647 33.86 10.37 -19.92
CA GLN A 647 34.91 9.37 -19.97
C GLN A 647 34.89 8.52 -18.71
N MET A 648 34.81 7.20 -18.89
CA MET A 648 34.87 6.26 -17.78
C MET A 648 36.23 6.37 -17.05
N PRO A 649 36.25 6.44 -15.71
CA PRO A 649 37.49 6.40 -14.93
C PRO A 649 38.28 5.10 -15.18
N ALA A 650 39.59 5.12 -14.94
CA ALA A 650 40.37 3.88 -14.99
C ALA A 650 39.93 2.94 -13.86
N ASP A 651 40.03 1.62 -14.07
CA ASP A 651 39.63 0.60 -13.08
C ASP A 651 40.16 0.86 -11.67
N SER A 652 41.41 1.34 -11.56
CA SER A 652 42.04 1.66 -10.27
C SER A 652 41.44 2.86 -9.53
N GLU A 653 40.55 3.61 -10.17
CA GLU A 653 40.01 4.89 -9.69
C GLU A 653 38.49 4.84 -9.52
N ILE A 654 37.80 3.88 -10.15
CA ILE A 654 36.33 3.74 -10.13
C ILE A 654 35.78 3.68 -8.69
N ILE A 655 36.37 2.89 -7.78
CA ILE A 655 35.84 2.78 -6.42
C ILE A 655 35.88 4.10 -5.66
N ASN A 656 36.98 4.84 -5.76
CA ASN A 656 37.09 6.14 -5.12
C ASN A 656 36.11 7.14 -5.73
N TYR A 657 35.96 7.11 -7.06
CA TYR A 657 34.98 7.91 -7.79
C TYR A 657 33.55 7.63 -7.29
N LEU A 658 33.14 6.35 -7.22
CA LEU A 658 31.80 5.95 -6.78
C LEU A 658 31.54 6.31 -5.31
N LYS A 659 32.55 6.20 -4.44
CA LYS A 659 32.42 6.60 -3.02
C LYS A 659 32.36 8.11 -2.83
N SER A 660 32.97 8.88 -3.73
CA SER A 660 32.92 10.36 -3.69
C SER A 660 31.65 10.93 -4.31
N ARG A 661 30.97 10.16 -5.17
CA ARG A 661 29.74 10.60 -5.82
C ARG A 661 28.56 10.17 -4.96
N THR A 662 28.03 11.11 -4.20
CA THR A 662 26.85 10.93 -3.37
C THR A 662 25.60 11.38 -4.10
N ASN A 663 24.51 10.65 -3.92
CA ASN A 663 23.18 11.17 -4.21
C ASN A 663 22.98 12.44 -3.36
N PRO A 664 22.58 13.57 -3.98
CA PRO A 664 22.48 14.85 -3.30
C PRO A 664 21.33 14.94 -2.26
N VAL A 665 20.39 13.98 -2.27
CA VAL A 665 19.21 13.90 -1.40
C VAL A 665 19.31 12.75 -0.40
N SER A 666 19.54 11.50 -0.84
CA SER A 666 19.70 10.38 0.09
C SER A 666 21.03 10.44 0.86
N GLY A 667 22.02 11.16 0.33
CA GLY A 667 23.38 11.20 0.88
C GLY A 667 24.16 9.89 0.69
N GLU A 668 23.54 8.85 0.13
CA GLU A 668 24.20 7.58 -0.16
C GLU A 668 25.20 7.73 -1.30
N SER A 669 26.31 6.99 -1.23
CA SER A 669 27.25 6.97 -2.33
C SER A 669 26.75 6.06 -3.46
N MET A 670 27.09 6.36 -4.72
CA MET A 670 26.81 5.44 -5.83
C MET A 670 27.44 4.06 -5.61
N TYR A 671 28.51 3.99 -4.81
CA TYR A 671 29.08 2.72 -4.38
C TYR A 671 28.07 1.90 -3.56
N ASP A 672 27.38 2.53 -2.61
CA ASP A 672 26.39 1.87 -1.76
C ASP A 672 25.15 1.47 -2.58
N THR A 673 24.66 2.35 -3.46
CA THR A 673 23.56 2.03 -4.38
C THR A 673 23.85 0.78 -5.23
N ILE A 674 25.02 0.71 -5.88
CA ILE A 674 25.40 -0.45 -6.69
C ILE A 674 25.61 -1.69 -5.81
N ARG A 675 26.22 -1.52 -4.63
CA ARG A 675 26.44 -2.61 -3.67
C ARG A 675 25.11 -3.23 -3.23
N ASP A 676 24.11 -2.41 -2.95
CA ASP A 676 22.81 -2.87 -2.43
C ASP A 676 21.99 -3.52 -3.55
N GLY A 677 22.04 -3.00 -4.78
CA GLY A 677 21.51 -3.70 -5.96
C GLY A 677 22.13 -5.09 -6.18
N LEU A 678 23.47 -5.20 -6.05
CA LEU A 678 24.16 -6.49 -6.13
C LEU A 678 23.82 -7.44 -4.96
N LYS A 679 23.53 -6.89 -3.77
CA LYS A 679 23.08 -7.65 -2.61
C LYS A 679 21.71 -8.27 -2.87
N ASP A 680 20.76 -7.50 -3.42
CA ASP A 680 19.41 -7.96 -3.75
C ASP A 680 19.37 -8.96 -4.91
N GLU A 681 20.20 -8.76 -5.94
CA GLU A 681 20.39 -9.76 -7.00
C GLU A 681 20.94 -11.07 -6.42
N ASN A 682 21.90 -10.97 -5.48
CA ASN A 682 22.48 -12.13 -4.81
C ASN A 682 21.46 -12.87 -3.93
N ARG A 683 20.60 -12.15 -3.19
CA ARG A 683 19.47 -12.71 -2.43
C ARG A 683 18.54 -13.52 -3.36
N THR A 684 18.11 -12.90 -4.45
CA THR A 684 17.23 -13.51 -5.46
C THR A 684 17.88 -14.74 -6.10
N THR A 685 19.16 -14.66 -6.44
CA THR A 685 19.92 -15.77 -7.04
C THR A 685 20.02 -16.97 -6.10
N VAL A 686 20.33 -16.73 -4.82
CA VAL A 686 20.44 -17.81 -3.81
C VAL A 686 19.09 -18.49 -3.60
N TYR A 687 18.00 -17.72 -3.46
CA TYR A 687 16.67 -18.28 -3.33
C TYR A 687 16.25 -19.08 -4.56
N ASN A 688 16.46 -18.53 -5.77
CA ASN A 688 16.18 -19.20 -7.03
C ASN A 688 16.99 -20.50 -7.19
N ALA A 689 18.23 -20.53 -6.72
CA ALA A 689 19.04 -21.74 -6.71
C ALA A 689 18.47 -22.83 -5.80
N PHE A 690 17.87 -22.46 -4.66
CA PHE A 690 17.20 -23.39 -3.76
C PHE A 690 15.94 -23.98 -4.39
N VAL A 691 15.10 -23.15 -5.01
CA VAL A 691 13.82 -23.59 -5.57
C VAL A 691 13.94 -24.22 -6.96
N LYS A 692 15.12 -24.16 -7.59
CA LYS A 692 15.38 -24.74 -8.93
C LYS A 692 15.03 -26.23 -9.04
N ASP A 693 15.14 -26.97 -7.94
CA ASP A 693 14.84 -28.41 -7.90
C ASP A 693 13.34 -28.71 -7.76
N VAL A 694 12.48 -27.69 -7.69
CA VAL A 694 11.02 -27.84 -7.72
C VAL A 694 10.59 -28.21 -9.15
N PRO A 695 9.94 -29.37 -9.36
CA PRO A 695 9.54 -29.81 -10.69
C PRO A 695 8.48 -28.90 -11.30
N THR A 696 8.76 -28.33 -12.48
CA THR A 696 7.83 -27.46 -13.20
C THR A 696 6.81 -28.25 -14.02
N ASP A 697 7.22 -29.40 -14.57
CA ASP A 697 6.44 -30.19 -15.52
C ASP A 697 5.68 -31.32 -14.80
N ILE A 698 4.66 -30.95 -14.02
CA ILE A 698 3.82 -31.91 -13.26
C ILE A 698 2.98 -32.78 -14.20
N PHE A 699 2.42 -32.17 -15.24
CA PHE A 699 1.57 -32.81 -16.21
C PHE A 699 2.08 -32.61 -17.64
N GLU A 700 1.83 -33.60 -18.49
CA GLU A 700 2.07 -33.55 -19.93
C GLU A 700 0.74 -33.71 -20.67
N ARG A 701 0.58 -33.05 -21.83
CA ARG A 701 -0.60 -33.25 -22.68
C ARG A 701 -0.33 -34.42 -23.63
N ASN A 702 -1.17 -35.46 -23.57
CA ASN A 702 -1.10 -36.58 -24.51
C ASN A 702 -1.61 -36.23 -25.91
N ASP A 703 -1.49 -37.17 -26.85
CA ASP A 703 -1.94 -37.05 -28.26
C ASP A 703 -3.44 -36.70 -28.44
N LYS A 704 -4.23 -36.72 -27.37
CA LYS A 704 -5.66 -36.38 -27.33
C LYS A 704 -5.92 -35.09 -26.54
N ASN A 705 -4.87 -34.29 -26.30
CA ASN A 705 -4.88 -33.06 -25.53
C ASN A 705 -5.34 -33.23 -24.06
N LYS A 706 -5.22 -34.44 -23.50
CA LYS A 706 -5.55 -34.71 -22.08
C LYS A 706 -4.28 -34.65 -21.24
N LEU A 707 -4.37 -34.03 -20.07
CA LEU A 707 -3.31 -34.08 -19.07
C LEU A 707 -3.12 -35.52 -18.58
N GLU A 708 -1.87 -35.97 -18.62
CA GLU A 708 -1.35 -37.17 -17.98
C GLU A 708 -0.19 -36.74 -17.06
N LEU A 709 0.07 -37.51 -16.00
CA LEU A 709 1.20 -37.22 -15.13
C LEU A 709 2.50 -37.47 -15.87
N ASN A 710 3.48 -36.61 -15.63
CA ASN A 710 4.84 -36.89 -16.09
C ASN A 710 5.36 -38.15 -15.37
N GLU A 711 5.92 -39.12 -16.10
CA GLU A 711 6.45 -40.35 -15.51
C GLU A 711 7.53 -40.08 -14.43
N ASN A 712 8.18 -38.92 -14.48
CA ASN A 712 9.19 -38.52 -13.49
C ASN A 712 8.58 -38.07 -12.15
N VAL A 713 7.29 -37.73 -12.09
CA VAL A 713 6.64 -37.26 -10.85
C VAL A 713 5.98 -38.37 -10.03
N GLU A 714 5.66 -39.52 -10.64
CA GLU A 714 5.02 -40.67 -9.98
C GLU A 714 5.82 -41.24 -8.77
N LYS A 715 7.11 -40.89 -8.65
CA LYS A 715 7.97 -41.34 -7.54
C LYS A 715 7.74 -40.58 -6.24
N TRP A 716 7.22 -39.36 -6.33
CA TRP A 716 7.05 -38.44 -5.20
C TRP A 716 5.65 -37.84 -5.12
N LEU A 717 4.81 -38.03 -6.14
CA LEU A 717 3.41 -37.58 -6.19
C LEU A 717 2.49 -38.80 -6.36
N ASP A 718 1.57 -38.98 -5.41
CA ASP A 718 0.38 -39.83 -5.57
C ASP A 718 -0.83 -38.91 -5.78
N ILE A 719 -1.63 -39.14 -6.82
CA ILE A 719 -2.73 -38.25 -7.19
C ILE A 719 -3.92 -39.02 -7.74
N GLU A 720 -5.09 -38.72 -7.21
CA GLU A 720 -6.34 -39.33 -7.61
C GLU A 720 -6.94 -38.56 -8.81
N ALA A 721 -6.26 -38.60 -9.95
CA ALA A 721 -6.63 -37.87 -11.17
C ALA A 721 -8.10 -38.10 -11.61
N GLY A 722 -8.63 -39.31 -11.35
CA GLY A 722 -10.04 -39.63 -11.61
C GLY A 722 -11.03 -38.85 -10.74
N LYS A 723 -10.67 -38.50 -9.50
CA LYS A 723 -11.50 -37.66 -8.61
C LYS A 723 -11.38 -36.19 -8.97
N ILE A 724 -10.17 -35.69 -9.21
CA ILE A 724 -9.93 -34.32 -9.68
C ILE A 724 -10.76 -34.04 -10.94
N LYS A 725 -10.66 -34.92 -11.95
CA LYS A 725 -11.42 -34.79 -13.19
C LYS A 725 -12.93 -34.73 -12.96
N LYS A 726 -13.46 -35.66 -12.17
CA LYS A 726 -14.91 -35.80 -11.96
C LYS A 726 -15.51 -34.70 -11.07
N GLN A 727 -14.72 -34.11 -10.19
CA GLN A 727 -15.24 -33.25 -9.12
C GLN A 727 -14.79 -31.79 -9.19
N ILE A 728 -13.67 -31.50 -9.87
CA ILE A 728 -13.20 -30.13 -10.09
C ILE A 728 -13.56 -29.70 -11.52
N TYR A 729 -13.04 -30.38 -12.54
CA TYR A 729 -13.28 -29.98 -13.93
C TYR A 729 -14.76 -30.03 -14.32
N ASP A 730 -15.50 -31.09 -13.96
CA ASP A 730 -16.93 -31.20 -14.29
C ASP A 730 -17.82 -30.13 -13.60
N VAL A 731 -17.33 -29.47 -12.54
CA VAL A 731 -18.03 -28.38 -11.83
C VAL A 731 -17.78 -27.03 -12.51
N TYR A 732 -16.55 -26.77 -12.96
CA TYR A 732 -16.16 -25.50 -13.59
C TYR A 732 -16.29 -25.47 -15.12
N ALA A 733 -16.55 -26.62 -15.76
CA ALA A 733 -16.86 -26.72 -17.19
C ALA A 733 -18.36 -26.52 -17.53
N GLN A 734 -19.19 -26.29 -16.52
CA GLN A 734 -20.62 -25.91 -16.64
C GLN A 734 -20.77 -24.40 -16.58
#